data_AF-A0A661F716-F1
#
_entry.id   AF-A0A661F716-F1
#
_cell.length_a   1.000
_cell.length_b   1.000
_cell.length_c   1.000
_cell.angle_alpha   90.00
_cell.angle_beta   90.00
_cell.angle_gamma   90.00
#
_symmetry.space_group_name_H-M   'P 1'
#
loop_
_entity.id
_entity.type
_entity.pdbx_description
1 polymer ?
#
loop_
_entity_poly.entity_id
_entity_poly.type
_entity_poly.pdbx_seq_one_letter_code
_entity_poly.pdbx_strand_id
1 'polypeptide(L)'
;MSTQTDVQEMYIGLLGRAADKAGYDYWVAEIDAGILTVEDVRANIVNEQPEYLNGIGAMTRSQGVNQLYINLFGRPAEPAGLEYWVNGEGSSVNFDQLVLALIDGAFPEDRLVLDNRDTVAIAYTDSDYGSADPFDIESARIIHTVDGTPESVAAAIDAIETGTIPTPELGETFALTIDADVITGADGDDTINAIPAQDQAGTLIDTLQDVDILDGGAGTDTLNVTLVASNPAAKITDVENVSVRFTTNDGNNLDLIQAAGIESIAVQDSTKTGGVSQVGGAALMVANQTTDVGFSESTATDVSLTVDTVSNGAMGELNVNVDSSVPGTATSLTLNTTNSMVNVDSTNGSAAYGAATVNATGDNTVSLTGAAGSLGTLTVTGEGSVEFGNALEFDNAFSAVKTLTAEDGGVTVELTNNTPGNTAGGLVATTGAGEDDLTVRGGNVKTVSVGAGDDAVTTTGDPVLNGALDDAREDWNDAKQVLSDAEDAEDAAQQALNAANAALVAANQAAADAVDAAAVTQAAKDAAQAANDADNVTLAAAQVVQDTTEAAENAAQATRDAAENTRNNAQASVDDAIIADDLADDLVVTTEADADAALVTRDDAFDLDAEADALVATLQVMDDAVQAATTQLENDTATLAARADDAITDLERQQINNAFAQGAAADQAVLDDAVDVVSDLQTMDDAIQVAGDQVANNAATQAAFDADPQAITDAQRLDINLAYANGLITNPAVAQTEALAVYQPIQDDADVAESDAQSDVDNATSARIAAEAEYQPIQDAADVAAGNTQDALDLADADLIDADLAAANAVAAAVLTQDTLNAANAVLATAEDDLVAAETALAIAETNNNNAIAVVDAATATETQSAQVLTDAKEADVIANELVDTTAETADIALVTRNDAEVTLDDASQAVDDAQDVVDASYDDLVDAFDAAQTAGALGATSITDLGAGDDVLTLSNGFVEGAAIDAGNGADTLAIGEMEFTEVDGYAAAALAVVTGFETLAITDALQSTTYDVSTISGVTNFVAQQSVAGWQHANVTNLGADSTVTLTGNRWHNWGSIDLSLADDTASDTLNVVLNPIYWGNNDGVADEWWVGADITAQGIETLNFTSTATNMTKLTGAGVDELIVNEMWWLGADDLITLNVTGDAGFNAWSNAAQTKLTTVDASANTGGLWFDGQQTDALKGSGLTITGSATAS
;
A
#
# COMPACT_ATOMS: atom_id res chain seq x y z
N MET A 1 58.84 36.03 -57.87
CA MET A 1 59.23 37.37 -57.39
C MET A 1 60.42 37.86 -58.21
N SER A 2 60.66 39.16 -58.22
CA SER A 2 61.81 39.74 -58.93
C SER A 2 62.96 39.95 -57.95
N THR A 3 64.22 39.94 -58.39
CA THR A 3 65.38 40.25 -57.54
C THR A 3 65.21 41.57 -56.77
N GLN A 4 64.50 42.52 -57.38
CA GLN A 4 64.13 43.81 -56.82
C GLN A 4 63.17 43.70 -55.62
N THR A 5 62.19 42.80 -55.70
CA THR A 5 61.24 42.49 -54.63
C THR A 5 61.97 41.81 -53.47
N ASP A 6 62.75 40.76 -53.77
CA ASP A 6 63.42 39.97 -52.75
C ASP A 6 64.39 40.81 -51.89
N VAL A 7 65.06 41.81 -52.49
CA VAL A 7 65.93 42.74 -51.74
C VAL A 7 65.10 43.69 -50.85
N GLN A 8 63.96 44.21 -51.32
CA GLN A 8 63.13 45.11 -50.50
C GLN A 8 62.49 44.36 -49.33
N GLU A 9 61.93 43.18 -49.55
CA GLU A 9 61.31 42.40 -48.48
C GLU A 9 62.32 42.05 -47.36
N MET A 10 63.60 41.81 -47.69
CA MET A 10 64.65 41.63 -46.68
C MET A 10 64.90 42.89 -45.85
N TYR A 11 64.92 44.06 -46.50
CA TYR A 11 65.11 45.34 -45.81
C TYR A 11 63.87 45.73 -44.97
N ILE A 12 62.67 45.50 -45.50
CA ILE A 12 61.40 45.72 -44.79
C ILE A 12 61.34 44.81 -43.56
N GLY A 13 61.53 43.50 -43.73
CA GLY A 13 61.43 42.56 -42.62
C GLY A 13 62.50 42.79 -41.53
N LEU A 14 63.78 42.83 -41.89
CA LEU A 14 64.87 42.86 -40.92
C LEU A 14 65.22 44.25 -40.39
N LEU A 15 64.93 45.30 -41.15
CA LEU A 15 65.30 46.68 -40.81
C LEU A 15 64.10 47.63 -40.72
N GLY A 16 62.90 47.20 -41.09
CA GLY A 16 61.68 48.02 -41.01
C GLY A 16 61.64 49.18 -42.00
N ARG A 17 62.42 49.14 -43.09
CA ARG A 17 62.54 50.28 -44.03
C ARG A 17 62.85 49.82 -45.45
N ALA A 18 62.66 50.68 -46.43
CA ALA A 18 63.15 50.44 -47.78
C ALA A 18 64.68 50.49 -47.85
N ALA A 19 65.26 49.74 -48.79
CA ALA A 19 66.68 49.80 -49.10
C ALA A 19 67.08 51.19 -49.63
N ASP A 20 68.26 51.68 -49.24
CA ASP A 20 68.80 52.91 -49.83
C ASP A 20 69.16 52.67 -51.29
N LYS A 21 69.12 53.70 -52.13
CA LYS A 21 69.28 53.52 -53.59
C LYS A 21 70.60 52.87 -53.97
N ALA A 22 71.70 53.21 -53.30
CA ALA A 22 73.02 52.68 -53.62
C ALA A 22 73.17 51.21 -53.19
N GLY A 23 72.71 50.86 -51.99
CA GLY A 23 72.65 49.50 -51.50
C GLY A 23 71.72 48.62 -52.34
N TYR A 24 70.52 49.10 -52.62
CA TYR A 24 69.54 48.44 -53.47
C TYR A 24 70.10 48.09 -54.86
N ASP A 25 70.68 49.08 -55.55
CA ASP A 25 71.28 48.87 -56.89
C ASP A 25 72.43 47.86 -56.86
N TYR A 26 73.24 47.89 -55.80
CA TYR A 26 74.35 46.95 -55.62
C TYR A 26 73.84 45.52 -55.42
N TRP A 27 72.93 45.30 -54.47
CA TRP A 27 72.41 43.96 -54.18
C TRP A 27 71.70 43.35 -55.39
N VAL A 28 70.85 44.12 -56.07
CA VAL A 28 70.14 43.66 -57.26
C VAL A 28 71.12 43.30 -58.38
N ALA A 29 72.13 44.13 -58.65
CA ALA A 29 73.10 43.86 -59.71
C ALA A 29 73.96 42.63 -59.43
N GLU A 30 74.39 42.41 -58.19
CA GLU A 30 75.23 41.27 -57.81
C GLU A 30 74.43 39.95 -57.80
N ILE A 31 73.16 39.98 -57.40
CA ILE A 31 72.28 38.81 -57.47
C ILE A 31 71.93 38.47 -58.92
N ASP A 32 71.58 39.45 -59.75
CA ASP A 32 71.29 39.23 -61.18
C ASP A 32 72.51 38.72 -61.97
N ALA A 33 73.72 39.09 -61.54
CA ALA A 33 74.98 38.56 -62.07
C ALA A 33 75.30 37.14 -61.57
N GLY A 34 74.53 36.60 -60.62
CA GLY A 34 74.72 35.31 -59.98
C GLY A 34 75.96 35.26 -59.06
N ILE A 35 76.43 36.41 -58.59
CA ILE A 35 77.60 36.54 -57.71
C ILE A 35 77.20 36.36 -56.24
N LEU A 36 76.04 36.88 -55.86
CA LEU A 36 75.44 36.77 -54.52
C LEU A 36 74.04 36.16 -54.59
N THR A 37 73.53 35.72 -53.44
CA THR A 37 72.16 35.22 -53.25
C THR A 37 71.39 36.12 -52.28
N VAL A 38 70.06 35.97 -52.23
CA VAL A 38 69.21 36.66 -51.25
C VAL A 38 69.63 36.32 -49.81
N GLU A 39 70.05 35.07 -49.57
CA GLU A 39 70.60 34.64 -48.27
C GLU A 39 71.90 35.39 -47.92
N ASP A 40 72.73 35.76 -48.90
CA ASP A 40 73.92 36.57 -48.67
C ASP A 40 73.55 38.02 -48.28
N VAL A 41 72.45 38.57 -48.81
CA VAL A 41 71.92 39.88 -48.40
C VAL A 41 71.43 39.83 -46.96
N ARG A 42 70.59 38.84 -46.62
CA ARG A 42 70.12 38.59 -45.27
C ARG A 42 71.28 38.43 -44.29
N ALA A 43 72.27 37.61 -44.64
CA ALA A 43 73.47 37.41 -43.84
C ALA A 43 74.29 38.70 -43.68
N ASN A 44 74.39 39.54 -44.71
CA ASN A 44 75.05 40.83 -44.60
C ASN A 44 74.32 41.76 -43.62
N ILE A 45 72.99 41.89 -43.76
CA ILE A 45 72.16 42.72 -42.88
C ILE A 45 72.40 42.35 -41.41
N VAL A 46 72.32 41.06 -41.11
CA VAL A 46 72.38 40.54 -39.74
C VAL A 46 73.77 40.66 -39.12
N ASN A 47 74.83 40.51 -39.92
CA ASN A 47 76.21 40.47 -39.40
C ASN A 47 76.93 41.82 -39.47
N GLU A 48 76.54 42.71 -40.39
CA GLU A 48 77.30 43.92 -40.69
C GLU A 48 76.52 45.22 -40.42
N GLN A 49 75.18 45.20 -40.33
CA GLN A 49 74.39 46.43 -40.17
C GLN A 49 74.12 46.76 -38.69
N PRO A 50 74.58 47.93 -38.20
CA PRO A 50 74.33 48.36 -36.82
C PRO A 50 72.85 48.48 -36.45
N GLU A 51 71.96 48.78 -37.40
CA GLU A 51 70.52 48.92 -37.17
C GLU A 51 69.88 47.59 -36.81
N TYR A 52 70.29 46.50 -37.46
CA TYR A 52 69.84 45.17 -37.06
C TYR A 52 70.37 44.82 -35.67
N LEU A 53 71.69 45.01 -35.43
CA LEU A 53 72.33 44.65 -34.17
C LEU A 53 71.78 45.43 -32.96
N ASN A 54 71.39 46.69 -33.13
CA ASN A 54 70.82 47.54 -32.07
C ASN A 54 69.29 47.53 -32.03
N GLY A 55 68.63 47.02 -33.07
CA GLY A 55 67.17 46.90 -33.19
C GLY A 55 66.70 45.47 -32.95
N ILE A 56 66.11 44.85 -33.97
CA ILE A 56 65.52 43.51 -33.90
C ILE A 56 66.51 42.44 -33.39
N GLY A 57 67.81 42.56 -33.69
CA GLY A 57 68.85 41.65 -33.21
C GLY A 57 69.15 41.72 -31.72
N ALA A 58 68.71 42.77 -31.01
CA ALA A 58 68.84 42.93 -29.56
C ALA A 58 67.58 42.52 -28.78
N MET A 59 66.46 42.27 -29.46
CA MET A 59 65.18 41.92 -28.86
C MET A 59 65.16 40.47 -28.34
N THR A 60 64.27 40.17 -27.40
CA THR A 60 63.94 38.77 -27.08
C THR A 60 63.24 38.11 -28.26
N ARG A 61 63.27 36.78 -28.36
CA ARG A 61 62.63 36.06 -29.48
C ARG A 61 61.16 36.42 -29.65
N SER A 62 60.40 36.50 -28.55
CA SER A 62 58.96 36.88 -28.59
C SER A 62 58.75 38.30 -29.12
N GLN A 63 59.49 39.29 -28.59
CA GLN A 63 59.45 40.67 -29.08
C GLN A 63 59.86 40.76 -30.55
N GLY A 64 60.90 40.03 -30.94
CA GLY A 64 61.41 40.02 -32.30
C GLY A 64 60.48 39.34 -33.31
N VAL A 65 59.77 38.27 -32.93
CA VAL A 65 58.75 37.63 -33.78
C VAL A 65 57.61 38.63 -34.05
N ASN A 66 57.11 39.29 -33.00
CA ASN A 66 56.09 40.32 -33.17
C ASN A 66 56.57 41.48 -34.05
N GLN A 67 57.82 41.92 -33.88
CA GLN A 67 58.36 42.99 -34.71
C GLN A 67 58.49 42.59 -36.19
N LEU A 68 58.87 41.34 -36.49
CA LEU A 68 58.90 40.84 -37.87
C LEU A 68 57.52 40.84 -38.52
N TYR A 69 56.49 40.42 -37.78
CA TYR A 69 55.09 40.46 -38.24
C TYR A 69 54.61 41.90 -38.48
N ILE A 70 54.93 42.82 -37.57
CA ILE A 70 54.59 44.25 -37.72
C ILE A 70 55.29 44.85 -38.94
N ASN A 71 56.58 44.54 -39.15
CA ASN A 71 57.36 45.04 -40.27
C ASN A 71 56.89 44.49 -41.63
N LEU A 72 56.52 43.22 -41.71
CA LEU A 72 56.12 42.59 -42.97
C LEU A 72 54.63 42.78 -43.27
N PHE A 73 53.77 42.65 -42.27
CA PHE A 73 52.31 42.49 -42.44
C PHE A 73 51.49 43.59 -41.75
N GLY A 74 52.13 44.49 -41.00
CA GLY A 74 51.43 45.61 -40.34
C GLY A 74 50.56 45.23 -39.15
N ARG A 75 50.70 44.00 -38.65
CA ARG A 75 49.98 43.48 -37.47
C ARG A 75 50.95 42.66 -36.60
N PRO A 76 50.74 42.52 -35.29
CA PRO A 76 51.49 41.58 -34.47
C PRO A 76 51.17 40.12 -34.87
N ALA A 77 52.00 39.18 -34.41
CA ALA A 77 51.70 37.75 -34.58
C ALA A 77 50.48 37.38 -33.71
N GLU A 78 49.56 36.59 -34.27
CA GLU A 78 48.44 36.04 -33.50
C GLU A 78 48.93 35.16 -32.35
N PRO A 79 48.23 35.06 -31.20
CA PRO A 79 48.71 34.33 -30.03
C PRO A 79 49.19 32.90 -30.32
N ALA A 80 48.46 32.15 -31.15
CA ALA A 80 48.83 30.79 -31.55
C ALA A 80 50.09 30.75 -32.44
N GLY A 81 50.23 31.70 -33.36
CA GLY A 81 51.41 31.84 -34.22
C GLY A 81 52.64 32.26 -33.44
N LEU A 82 52.49 33.22 -32.52
CA LEU A 82 53.55 33.64 -31.60
C LEU A 82 54.03 32.46 -30.74
N GLU A 83 53.10 31.68 -30.19
CA GLU A 83 53.42 30.48 -29.42
C GLU A 83 54.14 29.42 -30.28
N TYR A 84 53.70 29.20 -31.53
CA TYR A 84 54.36 28.30 -32.47
C TYR A 84 55.83 28.70 -32.75
N TRP A 85 56.11 29.98 -32.96
CA TRP A 85 57.45 30.48 -33.26
C TRP A 85 58.36 30.58 -32.03
N VAL A 86 57.79 30.81 -30.84
CA VAL A 86 58.55 30.99 -29.60
C VAL A 86 58.81 29.66 -28.90
N ASN A 87 57.78 28.82 -28.74
CA ASN A 87 57.81 27.59 -27.95
C ASN A 87 57.47 26.32 -28.75
N GLY A 88 56.78 26.43 -29.89
CA GLY A 88 56.40 25.32 -30.75
C GLY A 88 57.52 24.80 -31.67
N GLU A 89 57.15 24.09 -32.75
CA GLU A 89 58.11 23.50 -33.71
C GLU A 89 58.94 24.58 -34.44
N GLY A 90 58.38 25.77 -34.61
CA GLY A 90 59.04 26.95 -35.18
C GLY A 90 60.16 27.53 -34.31
N SER A 91 60.25 27.16 -33.02
CA SER A 91 61.32 27.61 -32.10
C SER A 91 62.73 27.21 -32.56
N SER A 92 62.83 26.14 -33.36
CA SER A 92 64.09 25.61 -33.89
C SER A 92 64.67 26.39 -35.08
N VAL A 93 63.89 27.27 -35.70
CA VAL A 93 64.35 28.12 -36.81
C VAL A 93 65.17 29.28 -36.24
N ASN A 94 66.37 29.51 -36.81
CA ASN A 94 67.22 30.64 -36.45
C ASN A 94 66.45 31.95 -36.64
N PHE A 95 66.49 32.81 -35.63
CA PHE A 95 65.64 33.99 -35.54
C PHE A 95 65.72 34.89 -36.80
N ASP A 96 66.92 35.09 -37.34
CA ASP A 96 67.17 35.87 -38.55
C ASP A 96 66.66 35.22 -39.85
N GLN A 97 66.42 33.91 -39.86
CA GLN A 97 65.87 33.18 -41.01
C GLN A 97 64.34 33.14 -41.01
N LEU A 98 63.69 33.57 -39.92
CA LEU A 98 62.22 33.66 -39.87
C LEU A 98 61.69 34.63 -40.92
N VAL A 99 62.43 35.69 -41.26
CA VAL A 99 62.00 36.66 -42.27
C VAL A 99 61.67 35.99 -43.61
N LEU A 100 62.51 35.04 -44.06
CA LEU A 100 62.28 34.29 -45.30
C LEU A 100 61.09 33.34 -45.17
N ALA A 101 60.97 32.65 -44.03
CA ALA A 101 59.86 31.74 -43.77
C ALA A 101 58.52 32.46 -43.73
N LEU A 102 58.48 33.67 -43.18
CA LEU A 102 57.28 34.51 -43.11
C LEU A 102 56.90 35.07 -44.49
N ILE A 103 57.88 35.55 -45.27
CA ILE A 103 57.64 36.03 -46.63
C ILE A 103 57.08 34.90 -47.52
N ASP A 104 57.70 33.72 -47.48
CA ASP A 104 57.28 32.56 -48.28
C ASP A 104 55.95 31.96 -47.80
N GLY A 105 55.67 32.08 -46.50
CA GLY A 105 54.49 31.54 -45.83
C GLY A 105 53.33 32.52 -45.65
N ALA A 106 53.42 33.74 -46.20
CA ALA A 106 52.42 34.78 -46.01
C ALA A 106 51.03 34.34 -46.54
N PHE A 107 50.00 34.49 -45.71
CA PHE A 107 48.61 34.27 -46.12
C PHE A 107 48.16 35.32 -47.15
N PRO A 108 47.07 35.11 -47.91
CA PRO A 108 46.65 36.03 -48.98
C PRO A 108 46.50 37.50 -48.55
N GLU A 109 46.04 37.77 -47.32
CA GLU A 109 45.90 39.12 -46.78
C GLU A 109 47.25 39.73 -46.38
N ASP A 110 48.10 38.95 -45.70
CA ASP A 110 49.46 39.35 -45.34
C ASP A 110 50.34 39.61 -46.58
N ARG A 111 50.18 38.77 -47.62
CA ARG A 111 50.86 38.93 -48.90
C ARG A 111 50.45 40.24 -49.59
N LEU A 112 49.18 40.62 -49.48
CA LEU A 112 48.69 41.88 -50.05
C LEU A 112 49.33 43.09 -49.36
N VAL A 113 49.45 43.08 -48.04
CA VAL A 113 50.16 44.13 -47.29
C VAL A 113 51.63 44.21 -47.71
N LEU A 114 52.30 43.05 -47.81
CA LEU A 114 53.70 42.97 -48.20
C LEU A 114 53.93 43.47 -49.64
N ASP A 115 53.09 43.06 -50.60
CA ASP A 115 53.13 43.53 -51.99
C ASP A 115 52.95 45.06 -52.11
N ASN A 116 52.06 45.62 -51.29
CA ASN A 116 51.81 47.05 -51.22
C ASN A 116 53.03 47.78 -50.62
N ARG A 117 53.60 47.27 -49.54
CA ARG A 117 54.83 47.80 -48.92
C ARG A 117 56.02 47.76 -49.86
N ASP A 118 56.19 46.67 -50.61
CA ASP A 118 57.23 46.56 -51.64
C ASP A 118 57.07 47.62 -52.73
N THR A 119 55.83 47.84 -53.18
CA THR A 119 55.53 48.86 -54.20
C THR A 119 55.93 50.25 -53.73
N VAL A 120 55.61 50.59 -52.47
CA VAL A 120 55.99 51.87 -51.87
C VAL A 120 57.49 51.94 -51.57
N ALA A 121 58.13 50.84 -51.17
CA ALA A 121 59.57 50.75 -50.96
C ALA A 121 60.36 51.05 -52.23
N ILE A 122 59.96 50.45 -53.35
CA ILE A 122 60.58 50.73 -54.65
C ILE A 122 60.39 52.20 -55.03
N ALA A 123 59.17 52.74 -54.87
CA ALA A 123 58.88 54.15 -55.15
C ALA A 123 59.71 55.11 -54.28
N TYR A 124 59.90 54.78 -52.99
CA TYR A 124 60.73 55.54 -52.07
C TYR A 124 62.20 55.50 -52.49
N THR A 125 62.73 54.29 -52.73
CA THR A 125 64.13 54.07 -53.13
C THR A 125 64.45 54.80 -54.44
N ASP A 126 63.54 54.82 -55.42
CA ASP A 126 63.72 55.49 -56.71
C ASP A 126 63.53 57.02 -56.67
N SER A 127 63.00 57.57 -55.57
CA SER A 127 62.79 59.01 -55.39
C SER A 127 64.07 59.77 -55.00
N ASP A 128 64.01 61.11 -55.00
CA ASP A 128 65.11 61.95 -54.50
C ASP A 128 65.42 61.65 -53.01
N TYR A 129 64.45 61.17 -52.22
CA TYR A 129 64.63 60.73 -50.82
C TYR A 129 65.46 59.45 -50.69
N GLY A 130 65.25 58.47 -51.57
CA GLY A 130 66.00 57.21 -51.56
C GLY A 130 67.49 57.36 -51.85
N SER A 131 67.91 58.53 -52.35
CA SER A 131 69.31 58.89 -52.64
C SER A 131 69.96 59.81 -51.58
N ALA A 132 69.25 60.16 -50.51
CA ALA A 132 69.79 60.84 -49.33
C ALA A 132 70.57 59.89 -48.40
N ASP A 133 71.13 60.40 -47.29
CA ASP A 133 72.00 59.70 -46.33
C ASP A 133 71.49 58.25 -46.03
N PRO A 134 72.36 57.22 -45.93
CA PRO A 134 71.95 55.80 -45.92
C PRO A 134 71.20 55.33 -44.65
N PHE A 135 70.68 56.27 -43.85
CA PHE A 135 69.95 56.06 -42.59
C PHE A 135 68.73 56.99 -42.50
N ASP A 136 67.86 56.95 -43.50
CA ASP A 136 66.71 57.85 -43.54
C ASP A 136 65.53 57.28 -42.73
N ILE A 137 65.25 57.88 -41.57
CA ILE A 137 64.10 57.55 -40.70
C ILE A 137 62.77 57.67 -41.46
N GLU A 138 62.75 58.52 -42.48
CA GLU A 138 61.66 58.76 -43.42
C GLU A 138 61.25 57.51 -44.20
N SER A 139 62.22 56.66 -44.56
CA SER A 139 62.01 55.40 -45.28
C SER A 139 61.27 54.39 -44.41
N ALA A 140 61.65 54.27 -43.14
CA ALA A 140 60.93 53.41 -42.20
C ALA A 140 59.49 53.90 -42.03
N ARG A 141 59.32 55.21 -41.91
CA ARG A 141 58.03 55.81 -41.59
C ARG A 141 57.01 55.68 -42.73
N ILE A 142 57.43 55.87 -43.98
CA ILE A 142 56.51 55.71 -45.12
C ILE A 142 56.07 54.25 -45.31
N ILE A 143 56.95 53.28 -45.08
CA ILE A 143 56.65 51.85 -45.26
C ILE A 143 55.59 51.37 -44.27
N HIS A 144 55.64 51.87 -43.03
CA HIS A 144 54.68 51.48 -42.00
C HIS A 144 53.30 52.14 -42.16
N THR A 145 53.14 53.17 -43.01
CA THR A 145 51.82 53.73 -43.35
C THR A 145 51.03 52.89 -44.36
N VAL A 146 51.63 51.83 -44.90
CA VAL A 146 51.04 51.02 -45.98
C VAL A 146 50.42 49.76 -45.41
N ASP A 147 49.16 49.53 -45.79
CA ASP A 147 48.31 48.40 -45.39
C ASP A 147 47.81 47.61 -46.62
N GLY A 148 46.80 46.76 -46.44
CA GLY A 148 46.24 45.92 -47.50
C GLY A 148 45.38 46.68 -48.54
N THR A 149 45.22 48.00 -48.42
CA THR A 149 44.34 48.80 -49.28
C THR A 149 45.10 49.52 -50.40
N PRO A 150 44.52 49.67 -51.60
CA PRO A 150 45.09 50.51 -52.66
C PRO A 150 45.21 51.99 -52.27
N GLU A 151 44.36 52.48 -51.37
CA GLU A 151 44.33 53.85 -50.87
C GLU A 151 45.59 54.20 -50.06
N SER A 152 46.08 53.30 -49.20
CA SER A 152 47.30 53.52 -48.42
C SER A 152 48.54 53.62 -49.31
N VAL A 153 48.63 52.78 -50.35
CA VAL A 153 49.70 52.85 -51.38
C VAL A 153 49.68 54.19 -52.11
N ALA A 154 48.49 54.64 -52.55
CA ALA A 154 48.35 55.90 -53.26
C ALA A 154 48.73 57.10 -52.38
N ALA A 155 48.31 57.10 -51.11
CA ALA A 155 48.66 58.14 -50.15
C ALA A 155 50.16 58.16 -49.84
N ALA A 156 50.78 56.99 -49.68
CA ALA A 156 52.20 56.88 -49.43
C ALA A 156 53.05 57.39 -50.62
N ILE A 157 52.68 57.02 -51.85
CA ILE A 157 53.35 57.51 -53.06
C ILE A 157 53.17 59.03 -53.21
N ASP A 158 51.97 59.57 -52.97
CA ASP A 158 51.74 61.03 -53.01
C ASP A 158 52.58 61.77 -51.96
N ALA A 159 52.73 61.19 -50.76
CA ALA A 159 53.57 61.77 -49.71
C ALA A 159 55.07 61.75 -50.07
N ILE A 160 55.54 60.71 -50.78
CA ILE A 160 56.91 60.64 -51.35
C ILE A 160 57.09 61.71 -52.44
N GLU A 161 56.14 61.84 -53.36
CA GLU A 161 56.22 62.76 -54.50
C GLU A 161 56.12 64.24 -54.08
N THR A 162 55.31 64.54 -53.08
CA THR A 162 55.08 65.91 -52.57
C THR A 162 56.04 66.31 -51.45
N GLY A 163 56.79 65.35 -50.92
CA GLY A 163 57.70 65.55 -49.79
C GLY A 163 57.00 65.81 -48.46
N THR A 164 55.76 65.34 -48.31
CA THR A 164 54.95 65.42 -47.09
C THR A 164 54.83 64.05 -46.43
N ILE A 165 55.92 63.29 -46.41
CA ILE A 165 55.98 62.00 -45.70
C ILE A 165 55.41 62.25 -44.28
N PRO A 166 54.39 61.50 -43.81
CA PRO A 166 53.78 61.74 -42.50
C PRO A 166 54.78 61.42 -41.40
N THR A 167 54.88 62.21 -40.33
CA THR A 167 55.46 61.69 -39.07
C THR A 167 54.45 60.69 -38.57
N PRO A 168 54.74 59.38 -38.50
CA PRO A 168 53.97 58.55 -37.60
C PRO A 168 54.26 59.16 -36.24
N GLU A 169 53.23 59.76 -35.69
CA GLU A 169 53.17 60.06 -34.28
C GLU A 169 53.08 58.66 -33.66
N LEU A 170 54.25 58.08 -33.38
CA LEU A 170 54.32 56.78 -32.71
C LEU A 170 53.80 57.02 -31.30
N GLY A 171 52.86 56.19 -30.87
CA GLY A 171 52.43 56.17 -29.49
C GLY A 171 53.63 56.03 -28.54
N GLU A 172 53.64 56.83 -27.49
CA GLU A 172 54.58 56.83 -26.40
C GLU A 172 54.05 55.96 -25.24
N THR A 173 54.98 55.52 -24.39
CA THR A 173 54.62 54.83 -23.14
C THR A 173 55.13 55.62 -21.95
N PHE A 174 54.22 56.05 -21.10
CA PHE A 174 54.50 56.77 -19.86
C PHE A 174 54.34 55.83 -18.66
N ALA A 175 55.14 56.05 -17.62
CA ALA A 175 55.02 55.35 -16.35
C ALA A 175 54.87 56.38 -15.23
N LEU A 176 53.80 56.26 -14.44
CA LEU A 176 53.56 57.14 -13.30
C LEU A 176 54.53 56.84 -12.16
N THR A 177 54.80 57.87 -11.36
CA THR A 177 55.66 57.83 -10.20
C THR A 177 54.85 58.01 -8.92
N ILE A 178 55.52 58.02 -7.76
CA ILE A 178 54.84 58.25 -6.48
C ILE A 178 54.62 59.76 -6.19
N ASP A 179 55.23 60.62 -7.02
CA ASP A 179 55.10 62.07 -6.97
C ASP A 179 54.04 62.52 -7.99
N ALA A 180 53.54 63.75 -7.86
CA ALA A 180 52.54 64.28 -8.79
C ALA A 180 53.06 64.29 -10.24
N ASP A 181 52.32 63.66 -11.13
CA ASP A 181 52.64 63.54 -12.55
C ASP A 181 51.77 64.48 -13.40
N VAL A 182 52.39 65.07 -14.42
CA VAL A 182 51.70 65.85 -15.46
C VAL A 182 52.15 65.30 -16.81
N ILE A 183 51.30 64.50 -17.42
CA ILE A 183 51.56 63.81 -18.69
C ILE A 183 50.68 64.46 -19.77
N THR A 184 51.28 64.68 -20.95
CA THR A 184 50.57 65.03 -22.18
C THR A 184 51.13 64.14 -23.27
N GLY A 185 50.26 63.33 -23.84
CA GLY A 185 50.57 62.40 -24.90
C GLY A 185 50.84 63.04 -26.25
N ALA A 186 51.27 62.20 -27.20
CA ALA A 186 51.54 62.54 -28.60
C ALA A 186 50.25 62.46 -29.45
N ASP A 187 50.36 62.62 -30.77
CA ASP A 187 49.20 62.44 -31.66
C ASP A 187 48.99 60.96 -32.10
N GLY A 188 49.64 59.99 -31.44
CA GLY A 188 49.47 58.54 -31.69
C GLY A 188 49.06 57.77 -30.44
N ASP A 189 48.64 56.52 -30.62
CA ASP A 189 48.06 55.67 -29.55
C ASP A 189 49.00 55.43 -28.36
N ASP A 190 48.85 56.22 -27.31
CA ASP A 190 49.73 56.23 -26.15
C ASP A 190 49.31 55.22 -25.08
N THR A 191 50.27 54.81 -24.24
CA THR A 191 50.04 53.95 -23.08
C THR A 191 50.57 54.59 -21.79
N ILE A 192 49.71 54.82 -20.82
CA ILE A 192 50.06 55.34 -19.50
C ILE A 192 49.95 54.21 -18.48
N ASN A 193 51.05 53.90 -17.78
CA ASN A 193 51.13 52.81 -16.80
C ASN A 193 51.21 53.35 -15.36
N ALA A 194 50.17 53.12 -14.58
CA ALA A 194 50.08 53.38 -13.16
C ALA A 194 50.29 52.09 -12.33
N ILE A 195 51.53 51.60 -12.31
CA ILE A 195 51.93 50.41 -11.55
C ILE A 195 52.38 50.84 -10.14
N PRO A 196 51.91 50.18 -9.06
CA PRO A 196 52.32 50.48 -7.69
C PRO A 196 53.83 50.45 -7.52
N ALA A 197 54.36 51.43 -6.80
CA ALA A 197 55.78 51.56 -6.52
C ALA A 197 56.03 51.47 -5.00
N GLN A 198 57.25 51.13 -4.61
CA GLN A 198 57.63 51.12 -3.19
C GLN A 198 58.01 52.52 -2.73
N ASP A 199 57.47 52.93 -1.58
CA ASP A 199 57.96 54.10 -0.86
C ASP A 199 59.36 53.86 -0.27
N GLN A 200 59.95 54.89 0.34
CA GLN A 200 61.27 54.77 0.97
C GLN A 200 61.30 53.83 2.19
N ALA A 201 60.14 53.38 2.68
CA ALA A 201 59.99 52.40 3.75
C ALA A 201 59.75 50.96 3.24
N GLY A 202 59.65 50.76 1.92
CA GLY A 202 59.40 49.46 1.29
C GLY A 202 57.91 49.07 1.21
N THR A 203 57.00 50.00 1.49
CA THR A 203 55.54 49.80 1.38
C THR A 203 55.12 50.05 -0.06
N LEU A 204 54.33 49.15 -0.66
CA LEU A 204 53.71 49.42 -1.97
C LEU A 204 52.66 50.51 -1.82
N ILE A 205 52.73 51.52 -2.68
CA ILE A 205 51.80 52.64 -2.78
C ILE A 205 51.37 52.84 -4.23
N ASP A 206 50.16 53.35 -4.43
CA ASP A 206 49.63 53.67 -5.75
C ASP A 206 50.41 54.83 -6.37
N THR A 207 50.75 54.70 -7.65
CA THR A 207 51.37 55.76 -8.45
C THR A 207 50.34 56.68 -9.09
N LEU A 208 49.10 56.21 -9.32
CA LEU A 208 47.98 57.09 -9.64
C LEU A 208 47.42 57.71 -8.36
N GLN A 209 47.32 59.04 -8.33
CA GLN A 209 46.92 59.85 -7.19
C GLN A 209 46.01 61.00 -7.62
N ASP A 210 45.24 61.58 -6.70
CA ASP A 210 44.33 62.71 -6.95
C ASP A 210 45.01 63.96 -7.53
N VAL A 211 46.34 64.05 -7.42
CA VAL A 211 47.14 65.19 -7.86
C VAL A 211 47.61 65.07 -9.31
N ASP A 212 47.43 63.91 -9.94
CA ASP A 212 47.91 63.65 -11.29
C ASP A 212 47.01 64.28 -12.35
N ILE A 213 47.65 64.73 -13.43
CA ILE A 213 47.01 65.30 -14.62
C ILE A 213 47.50 64.51 -15.82
N LEU A 214 46.62 63.69 -16.38
CA LEU A 214 46.88 62.83 -17.51
C LEU A 214 46.07 63.32 -18.70
N ASP A 215 46.74 63.50 -19.82
CA ASP A 215 46.16 63.89 -21.10
C ASP A 215 46.73 62.96 -22.16
N GLY A 216 45.92 62.09 -22.77
CA GLY A 216 46.40 61.08 -23.72
C GLY A 216 46.76 61.65 -25.09
N GLY A 217 46.25 62.83 -25.44
CA GLY A 217 46.62 63.52 -26.68
C GLY A 217 45.63 63.22 -27.81
N ALA A 218 46.14 62.91 -29.00
CA ALA A 218 45.30 62.41 -30.08
C ALA A 218 45.69 60.96 -30.37
N GLY A 219 44.75 60.15 -30.82
CA GLY A 219 44.98 58.70 -30.94
C GLY A 219 43.90 57.95 -30.19
N THR A 220 44.13 56.68 -29.94
CA THR A 220 43.34 55.84 -29.04
C THR A 220 44.22 55.45 -27.86
N ASP A 221 44.06 56.17 -26.76
CA ASP A 221 45.01 56.14 -25.65
C ASP A 221 44.55 55.19 -24.54
N THR A 222 45.51 54.56 -23.86
CA THR A 222 45.25 53.52 -22.85
C THR A 222 45.89 53.85 -21.51
N LEU A 223 45.10 53.82 -20.43
CA LEU A 223 45.57 53.91 -19.05
C LEU A 223 45.48 52.53 -18.36
N ASN A 224 46.63 51.97 -17.97
CA ASN A 224 46.72 50.75 -17.17
C ASN A 224 46.92 51.10 -15.69
N VAL A 225 46.02 50.67 -14.82
CA VAL A 225 46.01 50.96 -13.39
C VAL A 225 46.08 49.68 -12.58
N THR A 226 47.01 49.60 -11.62
CA THR A 226 46.95 48.59 -10.56
C THR A 226 46.82 49.28 -9.22
N LEU A 227 45.78 48.97 -8.45
CA LEU A 227 45.49 49.60 -7.15
C LEU A 227 45.77 48.67 -5.96
N VAL A 228 46.53 49.18 -5.00
CA VAL A 228 46.90 48.49 -3.76
C VAL A 228 46.27 49.10 -2.51
N ALA A 229 46.10 50.42 -2.39
CA ALA A 229 45.75 51.00 -1.07
C ALA A 229 44.93 52.30 -1.06
N SER A 230 44.58 52.88 -2.21
CA SER A 230 43.86 54.15 -2.32
C SER A 230 42.71 54.09 -3.34
N ASN A 231 41.87 55.14 -3.32
CA ASN A 231 40.79 55.36 -4.27
C ASN A 231 41.06 56.66 -5.03
N PRO A 232 41.94 56.65 -6.05
CA PRO A 232 42.39 57.87 -6.69
C PRO A 232 41.32 58.49 -7.59
N ALA A 233 41.28 59.82 -7.62
CA ALA A 233 40.42 60.64 -8.48
C ALA A 233 41.25 61.61 -9.34
N ALA A 234 42.17 61.07 -10.15
CA ALA A 234 43.06 61.85 -11.02
C ALA A 234 42.29 62.59 -12.12
N LYS A 235 42.86 63.69 -12.62
CA LYS A 235 42.31 64.38 -13.79
C LYS A 235 42.79 63.68 -15.05
N ILE A 236 41.87 63.10 -15.81
CA ILE A 236 42.15 62.33 -17.04
C ILE A 236 41.40 62.99 -18.20
N THR A 237 42.09 63.34 -19.27
CA THR A 237 41.49 63.84 -20.52
C THR A 237 42.06 63.09 -21.71
N ASP A 238 41.26 62.99 -22.78
CA ASP A 238 41.67 62.39 -24.06
C ASP A 238 42.35 61.02 -23.86
N VAL A 239 41.72 60.16 -23.03
CA VAL A 239 42.09 58.75 -22.85
C VAL A 239 40.81 57.94 -23.04
N GLU A 240 40.83 57.01 -23.98
CA GLU A 240 39.64 56.25 -24.36
C GLU A 240 39.51 54.94 -23.58
N ASN A 241 40.64 54.28 -23.27
CA ASN A 241 40.65 52.95 -22.66
C ASN A 241 41.26 52.96 -21.26
N VAL A 242 40.57 52.36 -20.29
CA VAL A 242 41.08 52.19 -18.92
C VAL A 242 41.08 50.72 -18.54
N SER A 243 42.25 50.14 -18.24
CA SER A 243 42.39 48.78 -17.71
C SER A 243 42.79 48.82 -16.24
N VAL A 244 42.05 48.14 -15.38
CA VAL A 244 42.20 48.22 -13.92
C VAL A 244 42.40 46.84 -13.30
N ARG A 245 43.31 46.77 -12.33
CA ARG A 245 43.60 45.58 -11.52
C ARG A 245 43.63 45.91 -10.02
N PHE A 246 42.96 45.11 -9.20
CA PHE A 246 42.94 45.25 -7.73
C PHE A 246 43.68 44.08 -7.06
N THR A 247 44.65 44.35 -6.17
CA THR A 247 45.52 43.27 -5.65
C THR A 247 45.62 43.10 -4.14
N THR A 248 45.47 44.16 -3.33
CA THR A 248 45.88 44.11 -1.91
C THR A 248 44.72 44.21 -0.92
N ASN A 249 43.81 45.16 -1.11
CA ASN A 249 42.65 45.38 -0.23
C ASN A 249 41.34 45.15 -0.99
N ASP A 250 40.36 44.58 -0.31
CA ASP A 250 39.00 44.45 -0.82
C ASP A 250 38.28 45.82 -0.79
N GLY A 251 37.47 46.09 -1.81
CA GLY A 251 36.66 47.31 -1.93
C GLY A 251 37.43 48.56 -2.38
N ASN A 252 38.62 48.42 -2.96
CA ASN A 252 39.31 49.53 -3.63
C ASN A 252 38.49 50.03 -4.82
N ASN A 253 38.51 51.34 -5.10
CA ASN A 253 37.71 51.95 -6.15
C ASN A 253 38.47 53.00 -6.95
N LEU A 254 38.51 52.88 -8.28
CA LEU A 254 39.00 53.95 -9.16
C LEU A 254 37.86 54.95 -9.42
N ASP A 255 38.06 56.22 -9.06
CA ASP A 255 37.04 57.26 -9.24
C ASP A 255 37.31 58.12 -10.47
N LEU A 256 36.45 57.98 -11.50
CA LEU A 256 36.57 58.71 -12.76
C LEU A 256 35.81 60.05 -12.77
N ILE A 257 35.46 60.61 -11.60
CA ILE A 257 34.69 61.86 -11.51
C ILE A 257 35.36 63.06 -12.24
N GLN A 258 36.68 63.05 -12.37
CA GLN A 258 37.45 64.09 -13.07
C GLN A 258 37.96 63.63 -14.45
N ALA A 259 37.49 62.48 -14.95
CA ALA A 259 37.83 61.97 -16.27
C ALA A 259 36.85 62.47 -17.34
N ALA A 260 37.35 62.63 -18.57
CA ALA A 260 36.53 62.89 -19.75
C ALA A 260 37.12 62.14 -20.95
N GLY A 261 36.25 61.61 -21.83
CA GLY A 261 36.66 60.90 -23.05
C GLY A 261 36.74 59.38 -22.92
N ILE A 262 36.55 58.80 -21.72
CA ILE A 262 36.60 57.35 -21.54
C ILE A 262 35.48 56.66 -22.35
N GLU A 263 35.87 55.72 -23.22
CA GLU A 263 34.99 54.91 -24.05
C GLU A 263 34.91 53.45 -23.58
N SER A 264 35.99 52.90 -23.00
CA SER A 264 36.02 51.52 -22.48
C SER A 264 36.72 51.40 -21.13
N ILE A 265 36.20 50.50 -20.28
CA ILE A 265 36.74 50.21 -18.96
C ILE A 265 36.81 48.69 -18.77
N ALA A 266 37.99 48.17 -18.52
CA ALA A 266 38.24 46.76 -18.24
C ALA A 266 38.71 46.57 -16.80
N VAL A 267 38.14 45.60 -16.09
CA VAL A 267 38.63 45.10 -14.80
C VAL A 267 39.11 43.67 -14.99
N GLN A 268 40.41 43.44 -14.81
CA GLN A 268 41.00 42.14 -15.13
C GLN A 268 42.12 41.74 -14.17
N ASP A 269 42.38 40.43 -14.09
CA ASP A 269 43.50 39.84 -13.34
C ASP A 269 43.57 40.24 -11.85
N SER A 270 42.42 40.62 -11.28
CA SER A 270 42.31 41.11 -9.91
C SER A 270 42.34 39.94 -8.93
N THR A 271 43.05 40.11 -7.81
CA THR A 271 43.11 39.13 -6.71
C THR A 271 42.28 39.55 -5.51
N LYS A 272 41.57 40.69 -5.63
CA LYS A 272 40.73 41.32 -4.61
C LYS A 272 39.52 41.97 -5.27
N THR A 273 38.45 42.08 -4.49
CA THR A 273 37.24 42.80 -4.90
C THR A 273 37.55 44.28 -5.10
N GLY A 274 36.96 44.90 -6.11
CA GLY A 274 37.15 46.31 -6.41
C GLY A 274 36.15 46.84 -7.43
N GLY A 275 36.17 48.16 -7.64
CA GLY A 275 35.24 48.78 -8.56
C GLY A 275 35.73 50.05 -9.24
N VAL A 276 34.93 50.53 -10.17
CA VAL A 276 35.12 51.80 -10.87
C VAL A 276 33.86 52.63 -10.73
N SER A 277 33.99 53.87 -10.28
CA SER A 277 32.88 54.82 -10.18
C SER A 277 32.94 55.87 -11.28
N GLN A 278 31.78 56.46 -11.59
CA GLN A 278 31.62 57.48 -12.63
C GLN A 278 31.93 56.95 -14.03
N VAL A 279 31.54 55.70 -14.30
CA VAL A 279 31.84 55.01 -15.56
C VAL A 279 31.18 55.65 -16.79
N GLY A 280 30.20 56.53 -16.59
CA GLY A 280 29.58 57.28 -17.68
C GLY A 280 28.87 56.36 -18.67
N GLY A 281 29.11 56.54 -19.96
CA GLY A 281 28.53 55.71 -21.03
C GLY A 281 29.49 54.65 -21.58
N ALA A 282 30.59 54.37 -20.87
CA ALA A 282 31.65 53.49 -21.36
C ALA A 282 31.18 52.03 -21.49
N ALA A 283 31.75 51.31 -22.45
CA ALA A 283 31.65 49.85 -22.51
C ALA A 283 32.45 49.23 -21.36
N LEU A 284 31.88 48.23 -20.70
CA LEU A 284 32.45 47.61 -19.51
C LEU A 284 32.98 46.22 -19.86
N MET A 285 34.11 45.84 -19.27
CA MET A 285 34.68 44.51 -19.44
C MET A 285 35.17 43.94 -18.10
N VAL A 286 34.93 42.66 -17.88
CA VAL A 286 35.50 41.87 -16.78
C VAL A 286 36.12 40.62 -17.37
N ALA A 287 37.41 40.40 -17.13
CA ALA A 287 38.11 39.25 -17.69
C ALA A 287 39.10 38.61 -16.71
N ASN A 288 39.27 37.29 -16.82
CA ASN A 288 40.21 36.52 -15.98
C ASN A 288 40.04 36.83 -14.49
N GLN A 289 38.80 36.73 -14.01
CA GLN A 289 38.40 37.21 -12.70
C GLN A 289 37.78 36.09 -11.85
N THR A 290 38.12 36.06 -10.56
CA THR A 290 37.52 35.17 -9.56
C THR A 290 37.00 35.87 -8.30
N THR A 291 36.85 37.19 -8.34
CA THR A 291 36.36 38.04 -7.25
C THR A 291 35.35 39.06 -7.79
N ASP A 292 34.42 39.53 -6.96
CA ASP A 292 33.36 40.42 -7.44
C ASP A 292 33.89 41.78 -7.95
N VAL A 293 33.17 42.35 -8.93
CA VAL A 293 33.50 43.64 -9.57
C VAL A 293 32.31 44.58 -9.51
N GLY A 294 32.55 45.84 -9.14
CA GLY A 294 31.53 46.89 -9.15
C GLY A 294 31.78 47.98 -10.19
N PHE A 295 30.76 48.31 -10.96
CA PHE A 295 30.71 49.51 -11.80
C PHE A 295 29.57 50.40 -11.32
N SER A 296 29.85 51.67 -11.02
CA SER A 296 28.85 52.58 -10.48
C SER A 296 28.76 53.88 -11.25
N GLU A 297 27.57 54.47 -11.20
CA GLU A 297 27.22 55.71 -11.87
C GLU A 297 27.27 55.64 -13.40
N SER A 298 26.84 54.51 -13.96
CA SER A 298 26.59 54.41 -15.39
C SER A 298 25.46 55.37 -15.83
N THR A 299 25.61 55.90 -17.03
CA THR A 299 24.65 56.77 -17.74
C THR A 299 24.16 56.13 -19.05
N ALA A 300 24.65 54.93 -19.37
CA ALA A 300 24.28 54.21 -20.58
C ALA A 300 22.79 53.82 -20.55
N THR A 301 22.10 54.01 -21.68
CA THR A 301 20.73 53.51 -21.87
C THR A 301 20.71 52.03 -22.24
N ASP A 302 21.75 51.59 -22.94
CA ASP A 302 22.07 50.19 -23.20
C ASP A 302 23.42 49.89 -22.56
N VAL A 303 23.44 49.07 -21.53
CA VAL A 303 24.67 48.71 -20.82
C VAL A 303 25.36 47.63 -21.64
N SER A 304 26.54 47.92 -22.21
CA SER A 304 27.37 46.92 -22.87
C SER A 304 28.40 46.38 -21.89
N LEU A 305 28.29 45.10 -21.54
CA LEU A 305 29.18 44.38 -20.63
C LEU A 305 29.80 43.18 -21.35
N THR A 306 31.12 43.08 -21.34
CA THR A 306 31.85 41.89 -21.81
C THR A 306 32.42 41.14 -20.61
N VAL A 307 32.23 39.82 -20.60
CA VAL A 307 32.68 38.93 -19.54
C VAL A 307 33.42 37.75 -20.16
N ASP A 308 34.68 37.55 -19.80
CA ASP A 308 35.54 36.54 -20.39
C ASP A 308 36.28 35.73 -19.33
N THR A 309 36.04 34.43 -19.30
CA THR A 309 36.69 33.46 -18.42
C THR A 309 36.60 33.90 -16.95
N VAL A 310 35.38 34.15 -16.48
CA VAL A 310 35.13 34.55 -15.08
C VAL A 310 34.35 33.50 -14.30
N SER A 311 34.66 33.35 -13.02
CA SER A 311 33.91 32.49 -12.08
C SER A 311 34.34 32.76 -10.64
N ASN A 312 33.43 32.71 -9.67
CA ASN A 312 33.75 32.82 -8.24
C ASN A 312 34.23 31.46 -7.66
N GLY A 313 35.29 30.90 -8.25
CA GLY A 313 35.80 29.57 -7.92
C GLY A 313 35.16 28.46 -8.75
N ALA A 314 35.33 27.20 -8.33
CA ALA A 314 35.03 26.04 -9.18
C ALA A 314 33.56 25.89 -9.63
N MET A 315 32.61 26.51 -8.93
CA MET A 315 31.17 26.42 -9.23
C MET A 315 30.39 27.68 -8.78
N GLY A 316 31.06 28.82 -8.62
CA GLY A 316 30.43 30.05 -8.12
C GLY A 316 30.21 31.06 -9.23
N GLU A 317 29.05 31.72 -9.27
CA GLU A 317 28.85 32.89 -10.11
C GLU A 317 29.62 34.08 -9.56
N LEU A 318 30.30 34.82 -10.45
CA LEU A 318 30.92 36.09 -10.13
C LEU A 318 29.87 37.20 -10.09
N ASN A 319 29.79 37.99 -9.02
CA ASN A 319 28.91 39.16 -9.03
C ASN A 319 29.57 40.32 -9.78
N VAL A 320 28.92 40.78 -10.84
CA VAL A 320 29.22 42.03 -11.53
C VAL A 320 28.08 43.00 -11.29
N ASN A 321 28.27 43.95 -10.37
CA ASN A 321 27.26 44.95 -10.06
C ASN A 321 27.41 46.13 -11.03
N VAL A 322 26.34 46.51 -11.74
CA VAL A 322 26.29 47.70 -12.59
C VAL A 322 25.17 48.63 -12.12
N ASP A 323 25.56 49.71 -11.44
CA ASP A 323 24.64 50.71 -10.89
C ASP A 323 24.53 51.95 -11.78
N SER A 324 23.30 52.42 -12.02
CA SER A 324 23.04 53.68 -12.74
C SER A 324 23.08 54.90 -11.81
N SER A 325 23.57 56.04 -12.31
CA SER A 325 23.56 57.34 -11.59
C SER A 325 22.16 57.95 -11.42
N VAL A 326 21.21 57.55 -12.28
CA VAL A 326 19.80 57.95 -12.22
C VAL A 326 18.92 56.70 -12.40
N PRO A 327 18.12 56.33 -11.38
CA PRO A 327 17.24 55.17 -11.46
C PRO A 327 16.38 55.13 -12.74
N GLY A 328 16.40 54.02 -13.46
CA GLY A 328 15.62 53.80 -14.68
C GLY A 328 16.20 54.37 -15.98
N THR A 329 17.49 54.75 -15.99
CA THR A 329 18.15 55.23 -17.23
C THR A 329 18.56 54.09 -18.16
N ALA A 330 19.01 52.97 -17.60
CA ALA A 330 19.30 51.77 -18.37
C ALA A 330 18.00 51.03 -18.69
N THR A 331 17.72 50.87 -19.99
CA THR A 331 16.53 50.16 -20.49
C THR A 331 16.86 48.81 -21.09
N SER A 332 18.12 48.58 -21.46
CA SER A 332 18.60 47.30 -21.98
C SER A 332 20.01 46.95 -21.49
N LEU A 333 20.32 45.65 -21.53
CA LEU A 333 21.63 45.06 -21.28
C LEU A 333 22.08 44.29 -22.53
N THR A 334 23.31 44.53 -22.97
CA THR A 334 24.02 43.69 -23.93
C THR A 334 25.19 43.03 -23.20
N LEU A 335 25.12 41.71 -23.01
CA LEU A 335 26.13 40.91 -22.33
C LEU A 335 26.88 40.05 -23.36
N ASN A 336 28.17 40.28 -23.56
CA ASN A 336 29.03 39.39 -24.34
C ASN A 336 29.75 38.46 -23.38
N THR A 337 29.51 37.15 -23.47
CA THR A 337 30.03 36.19 -22.48
C THR A 337 30.83 35.08 -23.16
N THR A 338 32.02 34.79 -22.62
CA THR A 338 32.88 33.68 -23.06
C THR A 338 33.27 32.82 -21.87
N ASN A 339 32.93 31.53 -21.89
CA ASN A 339 33.30 30.54 -20.86
C ASN A 339 33.16 31.07 -19.41
N SER A 340 32.02 31.67 -19.08
CA SER A 340 31.86 32.48 -17.87
C SER A 340 30.66 32.10 -17.03
N MET A 341 30.82 32.16 -15.70
CA MET A 341 29.76 32.04 -14.70
C MET A 341 29.58 33.39 -14.00
N VAL A 342 28.50 34.11 -14.31
CA VAL A 342 28.32 35.51 -13.90
C VAL A 342 26.90 35.81 -13.43
N ASN A 343 26.78 36.50 -12.30
CA ASN A 343 25.56 37.17 -11.88
C ASN A 343 25.71 38.67 -12.16
N VAL A 344 24.89 39.19 -13.07
CA VAL A 344 24.82 40.62 -13.38
C VAL A 344 23.69 41.24 -12.56
N ASP A 345 24.06 41.98 -11.53
CA ASP A 345 23.13 42.63 -10.61
C ASP A 345 23.15 44.16 -10.75
N SER A 346 22.08 44.82 -10.30
CA SER A 346 21.99 46.27 -10.13
C SER A 346 21.42 46.60 -8.76
N THR A 347 22.31 46.87 -7.81
CA THR A 347 21.97 46.98 -6.38
C THR A 347 21.07 48.17 -6.02
N ASN A 348 20.94 49.17 -6.89
CA ASN A 348 20.09 50.34 -6.66
C ASN A 348 18.62 50.19 -7.10
N GLY A 349 18.13 48.98 -7.39
CA GLY A 349 16.75 48.74 -7.84
C GLY A 349 16.36 49.54 -9.09
N SER A 350 17.38 49.90 -9.87
CA SER A 350 17.36 50.96 -10.89
C SER A 350 17.49 50.45 -12.32
N ALA A 351 18.01 49.24 -12.51
CA ALA A 351 18.04 48.56 -13.79
C ALA A 351 16.93 47.51 -13.85
N ALA A 352 15.70 48.00 -13.95
CA ALA A 352 14.63 47.17 -14.49
C ALA A 352 14.86 47.09 -16.02
N TYR A 353 15.85 46.30 -16.47
CA TYR A 353 16.11 46.13 -17.91
C TYR A 353 14.81 45.65 -18.56
N GLY A 354 14.31 46.38 -19.54
CA GLY A 354 13.14 45.96 -20.32
C GLY A 354 13.51 44.89 -21.36
N ALA A 355 14.78 44.86 -21.78
CA ALA A 355 15.33 43.88 -22.69
C ALA A 355 16.77 43.50 -22.33
N ALA A 356 17.18 42.26 -22.62
CA ALA A 356 18.56 41.79 -22.47
C ALA A 356 18.95 40.97 -23.69
N THR A 357 20.17 41.18 -24.19
CA THR A 357 20.81 40.38 -25.25
C THR A 357 22.06 39.74 -24.67
N VAL A 358 22.17 38.41 -24.73
CA VAL A 358 23.34 37.63 -24.33
C VAL A 358 24.01 37.06 -25.57
N ASN A 359 25.22 37.52 -25.89
CA ASN A 359 26.03 37.03 -26.99
C ASN A 359 27.04 36.03 -26.41
N ALA A 360 26.78 34.73 -26.57
CA ALA A 360 27.49 33.66 -25.90
C ALA A 360 28.53 32.99 -26.80
N THR A 361 29.67 32.61 -26.21
CA THR A 361 30.68 31.73 -26.81
C THR A 361 31.18 30.76 -25.76
N GLY A 362 31.33 29.48 -26.12
CA GLY A 362 31.63 28.42 -25.14
C GLY A 362 30.50 28.22 -24.13
N ASP A 363 30.81 27.68 -22.95
CA ASP A 363 29.81 27.34 -21.94
C ASP A 363 29.62 28.46 -20.92
N ASN A 364 28.38 28.93 -20.74
CA ASN A 364 28.11 30.08 -19.88
C ASN A 364 26.96 29.81 -18.90
N THR A 365 27.12 30.29 -17.67
CA THR A 365 26.05 30.38 -16.67
C THR A 365 25.80 31.86 -16.39
N VAL A 366 24.58 32.32 -16.59
CA VAL A 366 24.22 33.74 -16.50
C VAL A 366 23.02 33.92 -15.58
N SER A 367 23.21 34.66 -14.50
CA SER A 367 22.12 35.14 -13.66
C SER A 367 21.89 36.63 -13.84
N LEU A 368 20.62 37.01 -13.95
CA LEU A 368 20.16 38.40 -14.11
C LEU A 368 19.23 38.79 -12.96
N THR A 369 19.65 38.50 -11.72
CA THR A 369 18.84 38.64 -10.49
C THR A 369 18.19 40.02 -10.35
N GLY A 370 18.93 41.10 -10.66
CA GLY A 370 18.42 42.47 -10.59
C GLY A 370 17.32 42.82 -11.63
N ALA A 371 17.16 42.01 -12.68
CA ALA A 371 16.27 42.28 -13.81
C ALA A 371 15.13 41.27 -13.99
N ALA A 372 15.19 40.11 -13.33
CA ALA A 372 14.29 38.97 -13.52
C ALA A 372 12.79 39.32 -13.45
N GLY A 373 12.41 40.25 -12.57
CA GLY A 373 11.03 40.72 -12.39
C GLY A 373 10.55 41.81 -13.35
N SER A 374 11.39 42.27 -14.27
CA SER A 374 11.10 43.39 -15.18
C SER A 374 11.45 43.16 -16.65
N LEU A 375 12.25 42.14 -16.93
CA LEU A 375 12.73 41.79 -18.25
C LEU A 375 11.57 41.36 -19.15
N GLY A 376 11.23 42.14 -20.17
CA GLY A 376 10.16 41.83 -21.11
C GLY A 376 10.62 41.00 -22.31
N THR A 377 11.87 41.20 -22.74
CA THR A 377 12.49 40.51 -23.87
C THR A 377 13.86 39.97 -23.48
N LEU A 378 14.10 38.70 -23.77
CA LEU A 378 15.40 38.05 -23.62
C LEU A 378 15.84 37.53 -24.98
N THR A 379 17.05 37.87 -25.40
CA THR A 379 17.65 37.39 -26.64
C THR A 379 18.98 36.72 -26.34
N VAL A 380 19.21 35.54 -26.89
CA VAL A 380 20.50 34.83 -26.84
C VAL A 380 21.01 34.69 -28.28
N THR A 381 22.28 35.01 -28.50
CA THR A 381 22.93 34.88 -29.81
C THR A 381 24.32 34.28 -29.67
N GLY A 382 24.90 33.82 -30.77
CA GLY A 382 26.23 33.21 -30.80
C GLY A 382 26.22 31.73 -30.41
N GLU A 383 27.15 30.95 -30.97
CA GLU A 383 27.16 29.48 -30.94
C GLU A 383 27.42 28.85 -29.55
N GLY A 384 27.59 29.65 -28.49
CA GLY A 384 27.84 29.17 -27.12
C GLY A 384 26.56 28.80 -26.37
N SER A 385 26.69 27.92 -25.36
CA SER A 385 25.58 27.56 -24.48
C SER A 385 25.37 28.59 -23.38
N VAL A 386 24.12 28.77 -22.95
CA VAL A 386 23.74 29.64 -21.83
C VAL A 386 22.74 28.95 -20.91
N GLU A 387 23.15 28.72 -19.68
CA GLU A 387 22.27 28.32 -18.58
C GLU A 387 21.87 29.55 -17.75
N PHE A 388 20.58 29.87 -17.72
CA PHE A 388 20.04 30.94 -16.89
C PHE A 388 19.58 30.41 -15.53
N GLY A 389 20.28 30.82 -14.47
CA GLY A 389 19.99 30.40 -13.11
C GLY A 389 21.26 30.25 -12.28
N ASN A 390 21.12 30.03 -10.97
CA ASN A 390 22.25 29.62 -10.17
C ASN A 390 22.45 28.11 -10.39
N ALA A 391 23.69 27.68 -10.69
CA ALA A 391 24.08 26.28 -10.85
C ALA A 391 23.68 25.34 -9.67
N LEU A 392 23.23 25.90 -8.54
CA LEU A 392 22.79 25.17 -7.35
C LEU A 392 21.28 25.31 -7.03
N GLU A 393 20.57 26.33 -7.54
CA GLU A 393 19.16 26.60 -7.21
C GLU A 393 18.45 27.33 -8.38
N PHE A 394 17.42 26.70 -8.97
CA PHE A 394 16.55 27.27 -10.02
C PHE A 394 15.57 28.35 -9.49
N ASP A 395 15.92 29.14 -8.45
CA ASP A 395 14.99 30.11 -7.84
C ASP A 395 14.98 31.49 -8.53
N ASN A 396 15.63 31.62 -9.70
CA ASN A 396 15.75 32.88 -10.45
C ASN A 396 14.83 32.95 -11.68
N ALA A 397 13.64 32.36 -11.60
CA ALA A 397 12.72 32.31 -12.73
C ALA A 397 12.29 33.70 -13.23
N PHE A 398 12.30 33.88 -14.56
CA PHE A 398 11.91 35.15 -15.18
C PHE A 398 10.40 35.34 -15.15
N SER A 399 9.95 36.25 -14.28
CA SER A 399 8.52 36.51 -14.07
C SER A 399 7.94 37.62 -14.94
N ALA A 400 8.72 38.24 -15.84
CA ALA A 400 8.26 39.32 -16.73
C ALA A 400 8.49 39.07 -18.24
N VAL A 401 9.23 38.02 -18.62
CA VAL A 401 9.62 37.74 -20.02
C VAL A 401 8.42 37.34 -20.86
N LYS A 402 8.19 38.05 -21.97
CA LYS A 402 7.13 37.77 -22.95
C LYS A 402 7.68 37.25 -24.27
N THR A 403 8.94 37.55 -24.55
CA THR A 403 9.62 37.15 -25.77
C THR A 403 10.99 36.64 -25.41
N LEU A 404 11.22 35.36 -25.67
CA LEU A 404 12.53 34.72 -25.67
C LEU A 404 12.88 34.40 -27.13
N THR A 405 14.07 34.81 -27.56
CA THR A 405 14.62 34.42 -28.86
C THR A 405 16.06 33.97 -28.68
N ALA A 406 16.37 32.71 -28.91
CA ALA A 406 17.73 32.22 -29.03
C ALA A 406 18.04 31.91 -30.51
N GLU A 407 19.26 32.22 -30.94
CA GLU A 407 19.82 31.70 -32.19
C GLU A 407 20.36 30.27 -31.95
N ASP A 408 21.45 29.89 -32.62
CA ASP A 408 22.11 28.61 -32.39
C ASP A 408 22.95 28.65 -31.10
N GLY A 409 23.06 27.53 -30.39
CA GLY A 409 23.65 27.39 -29.05
C GLY A 409 22.58 26.92 -28.04
N GLY A 410 22.92 25.97 -27.16
CA GLY A 410 21.94 25.43 -26.20
C GLY A 410 21.56 26.43 -25.11
N VAL A 411 20.28 26.55 -24.81
CA VAL A 411 19.73 27.48 -23.81
C VAL A 411 18.91 26.75 -22.76
N THR A 412 19.28 26.90 -21.48
CA THR A 412 18.48 26.46 -20.35
C THR A 412 17.85 27.66 -19.65
N VAL A 413 16.52 27.72 -19.53
CA VAL A 413 15.82 28.87 -18.92
C VAL A 413 14.46 28.51 -18.33
N GLU A 414 14.17 29.11 -17.17
CA GLU A 414 12.85 29.04 -16.52
C GLU A 414 12.08 30.36 -16.58
N LEU A 415 10.84 30.29 -17.07
CA LEU A 415 9.96 31.43 -17.33
C LEU A 415 8.65 31.28 -16.53
N THR A 416 8.39 32.17 -15.58
CA THR A 416 7.20 32.14 -14.67
C THR A 416 6.19 33.26 -14.91
N ASN A 417 6.44 34.13 -15.90
CA ASN A 417 5.60 35.30 -16.26
C ASN A 417 4.17 34.95 -16.72
N ASN A 418 3.82 33.67 -16.73
CA ASN A 418 2.55 33.19 -17.21
C ASN A 418 1.52 32.97 -16.08
N THR A 419 1.82 33.44 -14.87
CA THR A 419 0.93 33.39 -13.70
C THR A 419 -0.42 34.09 -13.97
N PRO A 420 -1.52 33.60 -13.40
CA PRO A 420 -2.88 34.12 -13.62
C PRO A 420 -3.00 35.63 -13.40
N GLY A 421 -3.48 36.34 -14.42
CA GLY A 421 -3.72 37.79 -14.42
C GLY A 421 -2.96 38.58 -15.49
N ASN A 422 -1.88 38.03 -16.05
CA ASN A 422 -1.12 38.63 -17.15
C ASN A 422 -1.71 38.29 -18.53
N THR A 423 -2.97 38.68 -18.76
CA THR A 423 -3.76 38.33 -19.96
C THR A 423 -3.35 39.06 -21.26
N ALA A 424 -2.27 39.85 -21.25
CA ALA A 424 -1.87 40.70 -22.38
C ALA A 424 -0.54 40.28 -23.00
N GLY A 425 -0.60 39.51 -24.09
CA GLY A 425 0.51 39.32 -25.04
C GLY A 425 0.84 37.88 -25.40
N GLY A 426 0.66 36.93 -24.48
CA GLY A 426 1.10 35.53 -24.60
C GLY A 426 2.62 35.37 -24.69
N LEU A 427 3.20 34.34 -24.06
CA LEU A 427 4.62 34.05 -24.19
C LEU A 427 4.94 33.56 -25.61
N VAL A 428 6.00 34.12 -26.20
CA VAL A 428 6.62 33.62 -27.44
C VAL A 428 8.07 33.26 -27.11
N ALA A 429 8.40 31.98 -27.16
CA ALA A 429 9.75 31.46 -27.01
C ALA A 429 10.14 30.77 -28.32
N THR A 430 11.29 31.16 -28.87
CA THR A 430 11.85 30.55 -30.09
C THR A 430 13.34 30.36 -29.91
N THR A 431 13.87 29.16 -30.08
CA THR A 431 15.30 28.88 -30.06
C THR A 431 15.79 28.34 -31.41
N GLY A 432 17.10 28.31 -31.62
CA GLY A 432 17.74 27.83 -32.84
C GLY A 432 18.29 26.42 -32.66
N ALA A 433 19.39 26.08 -33.33
CA ALA A 433 20.00 24.75 -33.15
C ALA A 433 20.80 24.68 -31.83
N GLY A 434 20.64 23.63 -31.03
CA GLY A 434 21.25 23.50 -29.70
C GLY A 434 20.56 22.41 -28.89
N GLU A 435 21.03 22.14 -27.68
CA GLU A 435 20.24 21.40 -26.68
C GLU A 435 19.58 22.47 -25.81
N ASP A 436 18.29 22.73 -26.04
CA ASP A 436 17.52 23.75 -25.35
C ASP A 436 16.62 23.15 -24.27
N ASP A 437 16.69 23.65 -23.03
CA ASP A 437 15.82 23.25 -21.92
C ASP A 437 14.98 24.44 -21.43
N LEU A 438 13.71 24.45 -21.85
CA LEU A 438 12.76 25.50 -21.53
C LEU A 438 11.72 25.01 -20.53
N THR A 439 11.74 25.61 -19.33
CA THR A 439 10.63 25.47 -18.39
C THR A 439 9.73 26.70 -18.44
N VAL A 440 8.46 26.50 -18.76
CA VAL A 440 7.44 27.54 -18.88
C VAL A 440 6.31 27.28 -17.90
N ARG A 441 6.11 28.20 -16.95
CA ARG A 441 5.07 28.09 -15.91
C ARG A 441 3.95 29.12 -16.05
N GLY A 442 2.71 28.62 -16.15
CA GLY A 442 1.43 29.36 -16.15
C GLY A 442 0.68 29.36 -17.50
N GLY A 443 -0.47 30.04 -17.59
CA GLY A 443 -1.58 29.73 -18.53
C GLY A 443 -1.80 30.60 -19.79
N ASN A 444 -0.79 31.27 -20.35
CA ASN A 444 -0.85 32.03 -21.62
C ASN A 444 0.39 31.83 -22.52
N VAL A 445 0.73 30.57 -22.86
CA VAL A 445 1.73 30.32 -23.91
C VAL A 445 1.10 30.54 -25.29
N LYS A 446 1.78 31.31 -26.15
CA LYS A 446 1.37 31.51 -27.55
C LYS A 446 2.22 30.69 -28.50
N THR A 447 3.54 30.67 -28.29
CA THR A 447 4.45 29.90 -29.12
C THR A 447 5.62 29.42 -28.27
N VAL A 448 5.94 28.14 -28.36
CA VAL A 448 7.24 27.57 -28.02
C VAL A 448 7.73 26.87 -29.28
N SER A 449 8.88 27.27 -29.78
CA SER A 449 9.52 26.63 -30.91
C SER A 449 10.96 26.40 -30.53
N VAL A 450 11.35 25.14 -30.36
CA VAL A 450 12.75 24.76 -30.15
C VAL A 450 13.27 24.17 -31.47
N GLY A 451 14.55 24.41 -31.77
CA GLY A 451 15.01 24.44 -33.15
C GLY A 451 15.47 23.09 -33.65
N ALA A 452 16.74 22.76 -33.47
CA ALA A 452 17.27 21.45 -33.86
C ALA A 452 18.35 21.01 -32.88
N GLY A 453 18.32 19.76 -32.47
CA GLY A 453 19.06 19.21 -31.34
C GLY A 453 18.07 18.57 -30.39
N ASP A 454 18.57 17.89 -29.35
CA ASP A 454 17.72 17.13 -28.44
C ASP A 454 17.14 18.12 -27.41
N ASP A 455 15.93 18.63 -27.64
CA ASP A 455 15.37 19.73 -26.87
C ASP A 455 14.40 19.23 -25.78
N ALA A 456 14.36 19.94 -24.65
CA ALA A 456 13.44 19.70 -23.55
C ALA A 456 12.52 20.91 -23.33
N VAL A 457 11.21 20.69 -23.37
CA VAL A 457 10.20 21.71 -23.08
C VAL A 457 9.30 21.20 -21.96
N THR A 458 9.34 21.87 -20.82
CA THR A 458 8.40 21.63 -19.72
C THR A 458 7.38 22.74 -19.66
N THR A 459 6.11 22.40 -19.81
CA THR A 459 5.01 23.36 -19.64
C THR A 459 4.19 22.99 -18.42
N THR A 460 4.08 23.92 -17.48
CA THR A 460 3.23 23.77 -16.27
C THR A 460 2.08 24.75 -16.33
N GLY A 461 0.90 24.31 -15.90
CA GLY A 461 -0.29 25.16 -15.81
C GLY A 461 -0.16 26.24 -14.73
N ASP A 462 -1.31 26.80 -14.33
CA ASP A 462 -1.37 27.73 -13.22
C ASP A 462 -1.00 27.01 -11.90
N PRO A 463 0.06 27.42 -11.18
CA PRO A 463 0.50 26.71 -9.98
C PRO A 463 -0.56 26.66 -8.86
N VAL A 464 -1.50 27.60 -8.82
CA VAL A 464 -2.60 27.59 -7.84
C VAL A 464 -3.64 26.53 -8.20
N LEU A 465 -3.96 26.41 -9.49
CA LEU A 465 -4.90 25.39 -9.96
C LEU A 465 -4.27 23.99 -9.92
N ASN A 466 -2.95 23.89 -10.17
CA ASN A 466 -2.20 22.67 -9.96
C ASN A 466 -2.23 22.24 -8.50
N GLY A 467 -2.02 23.17 -7.56
CA GLY A 467 -2.17 22.85 -6.14
C GLY A 467 -3.58 22.35 -5.80
N ALA A 468 -4.62 22.95 -6.37
CA ALA A 468 -6.00 22.48 -6.16
C ALA A 468 -6.27 21.11 -6.79
N LEU A 469 -5.68 20.81 -7.95
CA LEU A 469 -5.73 19.50 -8.60
C LEU A 469 -4.99 18.44 -7.77
N ASP A 470 -3.81 18.78 -7.26
CA ASP A 470 -3.01 17.92 -6.37
C ASP A 470 -3.77 17.61 -5.07
N ASP A 471 -4.39 18.62 -4.45
CA ASP A 471 -5.22 18.48 -3.26
C ASP A 471 -6.44 17.57 -3.54
N ALA A 472 -7.18 17.82 -4.63
CA ALA A 472 -8.34 16.99 -5.02
C ALA A 472 -7.95 15.53 -5.33
N ARG A 473 -6.74 15.33 -5.90
CA ARG A 473 -6.16 14.01 -6.13
C ARG A 473 -5.84 13.29 -4.83
N GLU A 474 -5.24 13.98 -3.85
CA GLU A 474 -4.97 13.41 -2.52
C GLU A 474 -6.29 12.98 -1.86
N ASP A 475 -7.31 13.85 -1.89
CA ASP A 475 -8.65 13.56 -1.35
C ASP A 475 -9.32 12.33 -2.02
N TRP A 476 -9.20 12.17 -3.35
CA TRP A 476 -9.73 11.01 -4.05
C TRP A 476 -8.98 9.70 -3.74
N ASN A 477 -7.65 9.76 -3.62
CA ASN A 477 -6.85 8.60 -3.24
C ASN A 477 -7.14 8.15 -1.79
N ASP A 478 -7.27 9.11 -0.87
CA ASP A 478 -7.68 8.84 0.50
C ASP A 478 -9.09 8.21 0.55
N ALA A 479 -10.03 8.70 -0.27
CA ALA A 479 -11.36 8.11 -0.38
C ALA A 479 -11.33 6.65 -0.86
N LYS A 480 -10.49 6.33 -1.87
CA LYS A 480 -10.32 4.94 -2.33
C LYS A 480 -9.73 4.04 -1.25
N GLN A 481 -8.79 4.54 -0.45
CA GLN A 481 -8.25 3.78 0.67
C GLN A 481 -9.34 3.50 1.72
N VAL A 482 -10.20 4.47 2.03
CA VAL A 482 -11.34 4.28 2.92
C VAL A 482 -12.31 3.22 2.38
N LEU A 483 -12.59 3.23 1.07
CA LEU A 483 -13.40 2.18 0.43
C LEU A 483 -12.76 0.80 0.58
N SER A 484 -11.46 0.67 0.29
CA SER A 484 -10.74 -0.60 0.47
C SER A 484 -10.78 -1.10 1.92
N ASP A 485 -10.60 -0.21 2.90
CA ASP A 485 -10.67 -0.56 4.32
C ASP A 485 -12.09 -1.00 4.73
N ALA A 486 -13.13 -0.41 4.12
CA ALA A 486 -14.52 -0.79 4.32
C ALA A 486 -14.83 -2.17 3.70
N GLU A 487 -14.33 -2.44 2.49
CA GLU A 487 -14.47 -3.75 1.82
C GLU A 487 -13.79 -4.86 2.63
N ASP A 488 -12.58 -4.61 3.17
CA ASP A 488 -11.89 -5.54 4.06
C ASP A 488 -12.68 -5.82 5.36
N ALA A 489 -13.36 -4.79 5.89
CA ALA A 489 -14.22 -4.93 7.06
C ALA A 489 -15.50 -5.72 6.75
N GLU A 490 -16.11 -5.53 5.57
CA GLU A 490 -17.25 -6.32 5.09
C GLU A 490 -16.84 -7.80 4.94
N ASP A 491 -15.69 -8.07 4.33
CA ASP A 491 -15.14 -9.43 4.19
C ASP A 491 -14.88 -10.09 5.56
N ALA A 492 -14.35 -9.34 6.52
CA ALA A 492 -14.14 -9.82 7.88
C ALA A 492 -15.48 -10.12 8.60
N ALA A 493 -16.49 -9.25 8.45
CA ALA A 493 -17.82 -9.45 9.00
C ALA A 493 -18.50 -10.68 8.35
N GLN A 494 -18.33 -10.87 7.05
CA GLN A 494 -18.86 -12.02 6.32
C GLN A 494 -18.21 -13.33 6.79
N GLN A 495 -16.91 -13.33 7.07
CA GLN A 495 -16.22 -14.48 7.67
C GLN A 495 -16.72 -14.76 9.10
N ALA A 496 -16.95 -13.72 9.91
CA ALA A 496 -17.52 -13.86 11.25
C ALA A 496 -18.94 -14.46 11.21
N LEU A 497 -19.79 -14.02 10.29
CA LEU A 497 -21.13 -14.59 10.08
C LEU A 497 -21.04 -16.06 9.65
N ASN A 498 -20.12 -16.41 8.76
CA ASN A 498 -19.88 -17.80 8.35
C ASN A 498 -19.43 -18.68 9.53
N ALA A 499 -18.55 -18.17 10.40
CA ALA A 499 -18.12 -18.86 11.60
C ALA A 499 -19.25 -19.03 12.63
N ALA A 500 -20.06 -17.99 12.84
CA ALA A 500 -21.23 -18.03 13.72
C ALA A 500 -22.30 -19.01 13.20
N ASN A 501 -22.54 -19.04 11.89
CA ASN A 501 -23.39 -20.04 11.24
C ASN A 501 -22.90 -21.47 11.46
N ALA A 502 -21.59 -21.71 11.31
CA ALA A 502 -21.00 -23.02 11.56
C ALA A 502 -21.13 -23.43 13.04
N ALA A 503 -20.95 -22.49 13.97
CA ALA A 503 -21.13 -22.72 15.40
C ALA A 503 -22.60 -23.03 15.76
N LEU A 504 -23.56 -22.30 15.17
CA LEU A 504 -24.99 -22.57 15.35
C LEU A 504 -25.37 -23.96 14.81
N VAL A 505 -24.86 -24.36 13.65
CA VAL A 505 -25.08 -25.72 13.11
C VAL A 505 -24.51 -26.78 14.04
N ALA A 506 -23.29 -26.57 14.57
CA ALA A 506 -22.67 -27.49 15.52
C ALA A 506 -23.45 -27.58 16.85
N ALA A 507 -23.93 -26.45 17.38
CA ALA A 507 -24.72 -26.40 18.61
C ALA A 507 -26.09 -27.09 18.43
N ASN A 508 -26.78 -26.83 17.31
CA ASN A 508 -28.03 -27.51 16.97
C ASN A 508 -27.85 -29.03 16.80
N GLN A 509 -26.74 -29.48 16.20
CA GLN A 509 -26.42 -30.90 16.10
C GLN A 509 -26.13 -31.52 17.47
N ALA A 510 -25.39 -30.82 18.34
CA ALA A 510 -25.13 -31.28 19.70
C ALA A 510 -26.41 -31.38 20.54
N ALA A 511 -27.34 -30.43 20.40
CA ALA A 511 -28.65 -30.48 21.03
C ALA A 511 -29.48 -31.67 20.51
N ALA A 512 -29.47 -31.92 19.19
CA ALA A 512 -30.14 -33.08 18.60
C ALA A 512 -29.55 -34.42 19.11
N ASP A 513 -28.22 -34.52 19.19
CA ASP A 513 -27.53 -35.69 19.71
C ASP A 513 -27.84 -35.92 21.20
N ALA A 514 -27.97 -34.86 22.00
CA ALA A 514 -28.34 -34.93 23.41
C ALA A 514 -29.79 -35.42 23.58
N VAL A 515 -30.73 -34.94 22.75
CA VAL A 515 -32.13 -35.40 22.73
C VAL A 515 -32.20 -36.89 22.37
N ASP A 516 -31.45 -37.34 21.36
CA ASP A 516 -31.39 -38.76 20.97
C ASP A 516 -30.81 -39.63 22.10
N ALA A 517 -29.79 -39.16 22.83
CA ALA A 517 -29.22 -39.86 23.98
C ALA A 517 -30.18 -39.96 25.18
N ALA A 518 -30.96 -38.92 25.46
CA ALA A 518 -32.00 -38.93 26.49
C ALA A 518 -33.12 -39.93 26.14
N ALA A 519 -33.52 -40.02 24.86
CA ALA A 519 -34.51 -40.97 24.40
C ALA A 519 -34.09 -42.44 24.59
N VAL A 520 -32.80 -42.76 24.37
CA VAL A 520 -32.24 -44.09 24.64
C VAL A 520 -32.28 -44.44 26.14
N THR A 521 -32.04 -43.45 27.00
CA THR A 521 -32.11 -43.60 28.47
C THR A 521 -33.54 -43.88 28.93
N GLN A 522 -34.54 -43.22 28.34
CA GLN A 522 -35.96 -43.47 28.63
C GLN A 522 -36.40 -44.89 28.22
N ALA A 523 -35.96 -45.36 27.04
CA ALA A 523 -36.25 -46.72 26.59
C ALA A 523 -35.65 -47.79 27.53
N ALA A 524 -34.47 -47.53 28.12
CA ALA A 524 -33.86 -48.43 29.10
C ALA A 524 -34.63 -48.49 30.43
N LYS A 525 -35.23 -47.38 30.88
CA LYS A 525 -36.10 -47.34 32.07
C LYS A 525 -37.36 -48.18 31.90
N ASP A 526 -38.03 -48.05 30.75
CA ASP A 526 -39.28 -48.78 30.48
C ASP A 526 -39.03 -50.30 30.52
N ALA A 527 -37.87 -50.74 30.02
CA ALA A 527 -37.44 -52.13 30.10
C ALA A 527 -37.12 -52.58 31.54
N ALA A 528 -36.47 -51.73 32.35
CA ALA A 528 -36.15 -52.03 33.75
C ALA A 528 -37.42 -52.11 34.64
N GLN A 529 -38.38 -51.21 34.43
CA GLN A 529 -39.66 -51.21 35.13
C GLN A 529 -40.48 -52.47 34.79
N ALA A 530 -40.52 -52.85 33.51
CA ALA A 530 -41.21 -54.07 33.08
C ALA A 530 -40.61 -55.36 33.70
N ALA A 531 -39.30 -55.39 33.92
CA ALA A 531 -38.64 -56.50 34.61
C ALA A 531 -39.00 -56.55 36.11
N ASN A 532 -39.02 -55.40 36.78
CA ASN A 532 -39.41 -55.28 38.19
C ASN A 532 -40.87 -55.72 38.42
N ASP A 533 -41.78 -55.36 37.52
CA ASP A 533 -43.19 -55.74 37.61
C ASP A 533 -43.39 -57.27 37.43
N ALA A 534 -42.56 -57.92 36.61
CA ALA A 534 -42.60 -59.37 36.40
C ALA A 534 -42.09 -60.18 37.62
N ASP A 535 -41.08 -59.68 38.33
CA ASP A 535 -40.56 -60.31 39.55
C ASP A 535 -41.60 -60.27 40.70
N ASN A 536 -42.33 -59.15 40.85
CA ASN A 536 -43.39 -58.99 41.84
C ASN A 536 -44.54 -60.00 41.67
N VAL A 537 -44.90 -60.32 40.43
CA VAL A 537 -45.93 -61.33 40.12
C VAL A 537 -45.47 -62.75 40.51
N THR A 538 -44.17 -63.04 40.38
CA THR A 538 -43.58 -64.34 40.72
C THR A 538 -43.57 -64.59 42.24
N LEU A 539 -43.32 -63.55 43.04
CA LEU A 539 -43.36 -63.62 44.51
C LEU A 539 -44.78 -63.87 45.04
N ALA A 540 -45.79 -63.21 44.45
CA ALA A 540 -47.20 -63.40 44.82
C ALA A 540 -47.70 -64.83 44.54
N ALA A 541 -47.26 -65.45 43.43
CA ALA A 541 -47.64 -66.82 43.08
C ALA A 541 -47.05 -67.88 44.02
N ALA A 542 -45.86 -67.64 44.58
CA ALA A 542 -45.21 -68.56 45.52
C ALA A 542 -45.90 -68.60 46.90
N GLN A 543 -46.44 -67.47 47.37
CA GLN A 543 -47.14 -67.37 48.66
C GLN A 543 -48.47 -68.15 48.68
N VAL A 544 -49.22 -68.11 47.58
CA VAL A 544 -50.50 -68.84 47.44
C VAL A 544 -50.33 -70.36 47.54
N VAL A 545 -49.20 -70.90 47.06
CA VAL A 545 -48.90 -72.35 47.13
C VAL A 545 -48.61 -72.80 48.57
N GLN A 546 -48.02 -71.93 49.39
CA GLN A 546 -47.73 -72.20 50.80
C GLN A 546 -49.04 -72.32 51.61
N ASP A 547 -49.95 -71.34 51.45
CA ASP A 547 -51.22 -71.27 52.19
C ASP A 547 -52.16 -72.44 51.86
N THR A 548 -52.13 -72.92 50.61
CA THR A 548 -52.99 -74.02 50.14
C THR A 548 -52.59 -75.38 50.74
N THR A 549 -51.31 -75.55 51.10
CA THR A 549 -50.78 -76.81 51.64
C THR A 549 -51.16 -77.00 53.11
N GLU A 550 -51.18 -75.91 53.89
CA GLU A 550 -51.52 -75.90 55.31
C GLU A 550 -53.02 -76.22 55.56
N ALA A 551 -53.88 -75.87 54.60
CA ALA A 551 -55.30 -76.20 54.63
C ALA A 551 -55.58 -77.71 54.46
N ALA A 552 -54.77 -78.42 53.66
CA ALA A 552 -54.96 -79.85 53.37
C ALA A 552 -54.60 -80.77 54.57
N GLU A 553 -53.61 -80.39 55.36
CA GLU A 553 -53.19 -81.15 56.56
C GLU A 553 -54.28 -81.13 57.66
N ASN A 554 -54.98 -80.00 57.81
CA ASN A 554 -56.03 -79.84 58.80
C ASN A 554 -57.27 -80.73 58.50
N ALA A 555 -57.62 -80.92 57.23
CA ALA A 555 -58.75 -81.76 56.82
C ALA A 555 -58.53 -83.27 57.07
N ALA A 556 -57.29 -83.74 56.92
CA ALA A 556 -56.92 -85.14 57.15
C ALA A 556 -56.98 -85.56 58.63
N GLN A 557 -56.85 -84.61 59.56
CA GLN A 557 -56.90 -84.87 61.01
C GLN A 557 -58.35 -85.05 61.50
N ALA A 558 -59.30 -84.25 61.02
CA ALA A 558 -60.70 -84.33 61.41
C ALA A 558 -61.37 -85.67 61.04
N THR A 559 -60.93 -86.28 59.95
CA THR A 559 -61.46 -87.58 59.45
C THR A 559 -61.07 -88.75 60.35
N ARG A 560 -59.91 -88.68 61.02
CA ARG A 560 -59.44 -89.74 61.95
C ARG A 560 -60.30 -89.85 63.21
N ASP A 561 -60.76 -88.72 63.73
CA ASP A 561 -61.47 -88.68 65.02
C ASP A 561 -62.92 -89.21 64.90
N ALA A 562 -63.54 -89.08 63.72
CA ALA A 562 -64.88 -89.60 63.45
C ALA A 562 -64.94 -91.15 63.44
N ALA A 563 -63.88 -91.80 62.95
CA ALA A 563 -63.79 -93.26 62.85
C ALA A 563 -63.70 -93.96 64.22
N GLU A 564 -63.22 -93.25 65.24
CA GLU A 564 -62.99 -93.78 66.58
C GLU A 564 -64.27 -93.85 67.42
N ASN A 565 -65.20 -92.91 67.23
CA ASN A 565 -66.44 -92.84 68.00
C ASN A 565 -67.47 -93.90 67.59
N THR A 566 -67.56 -94.21 66.30
CA THR A 566 -68.47 -95.24 65.77
C THR A 566 -68.14 -96.63 66.32
N ARG A 567 -66.86 -96.89 66.57
CA ARG A 567 -66.32 -98.14 67.12
C ARG A 567 -66.90 -98.50 68.50
N ASN A 568 -67.17 -97.50 69.32
CA ASN A 568 -67.52 -97.71 70.73
C ASN A 568 -69.01 -98.03 70.94
N ASN A 569 -69.89 -97.58 70.05
CA ASN A 569 -71.34 -97.73 70.20
C ASN A 569 -71.87 -99.10 69.72
N ALA A 570 -71.18 -99.74 68.77
CA ALA A 570 -71.56 -101.05 68.23
C ALA A 570 -71.45 -102.20 69.25
N GLN A 571 -70.68 -102.00 70.33
CA GLN A 571 -70.41 -103.03 71.33
C GLN A 571 -71.57 -103.23 72.34
N ALA A 572 -72.50 -102.27 72.47
CA ALA A 572 -73.51 -102.27 73.53
C ALA A 572 -74.81 -103.03 73.16
N SER A 573 -75.22 -103.05 71.90
CA SER A 573 -76.48 -103.69 71.46
C SER A 573 -76.37 -105.21 71.28
N VAL A 574 -75.17 -105.77 71.31
CA VAL A 574 -74.95 -107.23 71.22
C VAL A 574 -75.46 -107.96 72.47
N ASP A 575 -75.57 -107.27 73.61
CA ASP A 575 -75.86 -107.89 74.89
C ASP A 575 -77.37 -108.16 75.15
N ASP A 576 -78.30 -107.46 74.50
CA ASP A 576 -79.74 -107.51 74.84
C ASP A 576 -80.57 -108.56 74.03
N ALA A 577 -80.21 -108.84 72.78
CA ALA A 577 -81.00 -109.71 71.88
C ALA A 577 -80.95 -111.21 72.25
N ILE A 578 -79.98 -111.65 73.06
CA ILE A 578 -79.79 -113.06 73.40
C ILE A 578 -80.86 -113.60 74.36
N ILE A 579 -81.64 -112.76 75.05
CA ILE A 579 -82.53 -113.23 76.13
C ILE A 579 -83.99 -113.47 75.68
N ALA A 580 -84.46 -112.86 74.59
CA ALA A 580 -85.87 -112.98 74.19
C ALA A 580 -86.24 -114.29 73.45
N ASP A 581 -85.24 -115.00 72.90
CA ASP A 581 -85.40 -116.30 72.22
C ASP A 581 -85.95 -117.39 73.17
N ASP A 582 -85.75 -117.25 74.48
CA ASP A 582 -86.08 -118.29 75.46
C ASP A 582 -87.58 -118.39 75.82
N LEU A 583 -88.47 -117.49 75.36
CA LEU A 583 -89.88 -117.46 75.80
C LEU A 583 -90.95 -117.92 74.78
N ALA A 584 -90.60 -118.30 73.56
CA ALA A 584 -91.60 -118.57 72.51
C ALA A 584 -92.02 -120.04 72.29
N ASP A 585 -91.34 -121.06 72.85
CA ASP A 585 -91.54 -122.44 72.37
C ASP A 585 -92.39 -123.38 73.26
N ASP A 586 -92.98 -122.89 74.37
CA ASP A 586 -93.85 -123.70 75.25
C ASP A 586 -95.28 -123.13 75.35
N LEU A 587 -96.26 -123.89 74.79
CA LEU A 587 -97.68 -123.98 75.20
C LEU A 587 -98.81 -123.48 74.25
N VAL A 588 -99.18 -124.36 73.31
CA VAL A 588 -100.50 -125.07 73.12
C VAL A 588 -101.85 -124.31 72.93
N VAL A 589 -102.30 -124.30 71.65
CA VAL A 589 -103.59 -124.63 70.97
C VAL A 589 -104.94 -124.78 71.75
N THR A 590 -106.10 -124.40 71.15
CA THR A 590 -107.39 -125.16 71.08
C THR A 590 -108.61 -124.71 70.18
N THR A 591 -108.69 -123.60 69.42
CA THR A 591 -109.95 -123.18 68.71
C THR A 591 -109.81 -122.52 67.30
N GLU A 592 -110.93 -122.26 66.59
CA GLU A 592 -110.99 -121.56 65.27
C GLU A 592 -110.75 -120.03 65.39
N ALA A 593 -110.70 -119.50 66.63
CA ALA A 593 -110.06 -118.22 66.95
C ALA A 593 -108.51 -118.33 67.00
N ASP A 594 -107.99 -119.55 66.93
CA ASP A 594 -106.56 -119.86 66.87
C ASP A 594 -106.09 -120.12 65.43
N ALA A 595 -106.96 -119.95 64.44
CA ALA A 595 -106.58 -119.96 63.03
C ALA A 595 -106.23 -118.56 62.47
N ASP A 596 -106.70 -117.47 63.12
CA ASP A 596 -106.43 -116.07 62.73
C ASP A 596 -105.23 -115.43 63.45
N ALA A 597 -104.83 -115.91 64.63
CA ALA A 597 -103.63 -115.39 65.33
C ALA A 597 -102.36 -116.18 64.99
N ALA A 598 -102.50 -117.43 64.55
CA ALA A 598 -101.41 -118.28 64.04
C ALA A 598 -100.96 -117.90 62.61
N LEU A 599 -101.53 -116.84 62.02
CA LEU A 599 -101.16 -116.30 60.71
C LEU A 599 -100.30 -115.03 60.78
N VAL A 600 -100.17 -114.38 61.95
CA VAL A 600 -99.35 -113.15 62.12
C VAL A 600 -97.92 -113.49 62.56
N THR A 601 -97.71 -114.60 63.28
CA THR A 601 -96.39 -115.12 63.67
C THR A 601 -95.64 -115.90 62.57
N ARG A 602 -96.09 -115.81 61.31
CA ARG A 602 -95.37 -116.36 60.15
C ARG A 602 -95.10 -115.33 59.05
N ASP A 603 -95.73 -114.16 59.10
CA ASP A 603 -95.47 -113.04 58.17
C ASP A 603 -94.47 -112.01 58.74
N ASP A 604 -94.26 -111.95 60.06
CA ASP A 604 -93.16 -111.18 60.69
C ASP A 604 -91.75 -111.79 60.43
N ALA A 605 -91.71 -112.96 59.76
CA ALA A 605 -90.51 -113.64 59.29
C ALA A 605 -90.18 -113.33 57.81
N PHE A 606 -90.75 -112.29 57.20
CA PHE A 606 -90.49 -111.94 55.79
C PHE A 606 -89.98 -110.51 55.52
N ASP A 607 -89.93 -109.58 56.48
CA ASP A 607 -89.48 -108.18 56.21
C ASP A 607 -88.12 -107.81 56.86
N LEU A 608 -87.26 -108.81 57.01
CA LEU A 608 -85.81 -108.69 57.27
C LEU A 608 -85.01 -108.20 56.02
N ASP A 609 -85.69 -107.51 55.09
CA ASP A 609 -85.16 -106.84 53.90
C ASP A 609 -85.12 -105.29 54.07
N ALA A 610 -85.83 -104.73 55.07
CA ALA A 610 -85.95 -103.27 55.22
C ALA A 610 -84.85 -102.61 56.09
N GLU A 611 -84.08 -103.39 56.85
CA GLU A 611 -82.98 -102.87 57.69
C GLU A 611 -81.59 -103.04 57.07
N ALA A 612 -81.46 -103.89 56.04
CA ALA A 612 -80.29 -103.92 55.15
C ALA A 612 -80.32 -102.76 54.14
N ASP A 613 -81.51 -102.33 53.70
CA ASP A 613 -81.68 -101.15 52.82
C ASP A 613 -81.45 -99.81 53.54
N ALA A 614 -81.66 -99.72 54.86
CA ALA A 614 -81.33 -98.50 55.63
C ALA A 614 -79.82 -98.32 55.87
N LEU A 615 -79.04 -99.41 55.85
CA LEU A 615 -77.59 -99.37 55.97
C LEU A 615 -76.90 -99.20 54.61
N VAL A 616 -77.48 -99.75 53.52
CA VAL A 616 -77.14 -99.35 52.14
C VAL A 616 -77.50 -97.88 51.93
N ALA A 617 -78.63 -97.38 52.41
CA ALA A 617 -79.00 -95.96 52.29
C ALA A 617 -78.19 -95.02 53.20
N THR A 618 -77.64 -95.47 54.32
CA THR A 618 -76.74 -94.64 55.15
C THR A 618 -75.30 -94.67 54.61
N LEU A 619 -74.87 -95.78 54.01
CA LEU A 619 -73.65 -95.84 53.19
C LEU A 619 -73.84 -95.08 51.87
N GLN A 620 -75.04 -95.02 51.30
CA GLN A 620 -75.40 -94.16 50.18
C GLN A 620 -75.48 -92.71 50.63
N VAL A 621 -75.89 -92.37 51.85
CA VAL A 621 -75.84 -90.99 52.39
C VAL A 621 -74.41 -90.57 52.74
N MET A 622 -73.51 -91.49 53.05
CA MET A 622 -72.08 -91.21 53.19
C MET A 622 -71.36 -91.20 51.83
N ASP A 623 -71.74 -92.05 50.88
CA ASP A 623 -71.30 -91.99 49.49
C ASP A 623 -71.88 -90.74 48.80
N ASP A 624 -73.09 -90.29 49.16
CA ASP A 624 -73.76 -89.07 48.70
C ASP A 624 -73.28 -87.84 49.48
N ALA A 625 -72.78 -87.96 50.72
CA ALA A 625 -72.12 -86.85 51.44
C ALA A 625 -70.65 -86.71 51.02
N VAL A 626 -69.98 -87.81 50.67
CA VAL A 626 -68.67 -87.81 50.01
C VAL A 626 -68.84 -87.37 48.56
N GLN A 627 -69.88 -87.80 47.84
CA GLN A 627 -70.19 -87.36 46.47
C GLN A 627 -70.81 -85.96 46.46
N ALA A 628 -71.46 -85.47 47.52
CA ALA A 628 -71.85 -84.06 47.68
C ALA A 628 -70.69 -83.19 48.17
N ALA A 629 -69.72 -83.71 48.94
CA ALA A 629 -68.47 -83.03 49.23
C ALA A 629 -67.54 -83.02 48.00
N THR A 630 -67.54 -84.08 47.18
CA THR A 630 -66.87 -84.15 45.87
C THR A 630 -67.61 -83.31 44.83
N THR A 631 -68.94 -83.23 44.84
CA THR A 631 -69.74 -82.35 43.97
C THR A 631 -69.70 -80.89 44.44
N GLN A 632 -69.54 -80.61 45.73
CA GLN A 632 -69.28 -79.26 46.25
C GLN A 632 -67.83 -78.85 45.96
N LEU A 633 -66.87 -79.77 46.04
CA LEU A 633 -65.48 -79.56 45.59
C LEU A 633 -65.40 -79.41 44.05
N GLU A 634 -66.21 -80.14 43.27
CA GLU A 634 -66.34 -80.01 41.80
C GLU A 634 -67.16 -78.77 41.40
N ASN A 635 -68.15 -78.34 42.18
CA ASN A 635 -68.92 -77.09 41.97
C ASN A 635 -68.14 -75.85 42.41
N ASP A 636 -67.32 -75.94 43.46
CA ASP A 636 -66.40 -74.88 43.86
C ASP A 636 -65.22 -74.82 42.89
N THR A 637 -64.76 -75.97 42.36
CA THR A 637 -63.80 -76.03 41.23
C THR A 637 -64.41 -75.51 39.92
N ALA A 638 -65.70 -75.75 39.64
CA ALA A 638 -66.40 -75.22 38.46
C ALA A 638 -66.75 -73.73 38.60
N THR A 639 -67.00 -73.22 39.81
CA THR A 639 -67.22 -71.79 40.10
C THR A 639 -65.90 -71.00 40.11
N LEU A 640 -64.77 -71.66 40.39
CA LEU A 640 -63.42 -71.12 40.18
C LEU A 640 -62.96 -71.19 38.70
N ALA A 641 -63.40 -72.20 37.93
CA ALA A 641 -63.12 -72.28 36.49
C ALA A 641 -64.02 -71.36 35.63
N ALA A 642 -65.25 -71.06 36.04
CA ALA A 642 -66.16 -70.14 35.34
C ALA A 642 -65.84 -68.64 35.55
N ARG A 643 -64.87 -68.29 36.42
CA ARG A 643 -64.38 -66.90 36.55
C ARG A 643 -63.10 -66.63 35.76
N ALA A 644 -62.58 -67.62 35.03
CA ALA A 644 -61.29 -67.52 34.35
C ALA A 644 -61.33 -67.56 32.81
N ASP A 645 -62.47 -67.74 32.13
CA ASP A 645 -62.63 -67.38 30.69
C ASP A 645 -64.05 -67.66 30.16
N ASP A 646 -64.94 -66.65 30.17
CA ASP A 646 -65.61 -66.15 28.95
C ASP A 646 -66.41 -64.88 29.28
N ALA A 647 -65.69 -63.77 29.21
CA ALA A 647 -66.04 -62.56 28.48
C ALA A 647 -67.53 -62.12 28.39
N ILE A 648 -67.70 -60.86 28.81
CA ILE A 648 -68.56 -59.81 28.26
C ILE A 648 -69.99 -59.72 28.83
N THR A 649 -70.23 -58.66 29.61
CA THR A 649 -71.25 -57.69 29.18
C THR A 649 -70.77 -56.26 29.34
N ASP A 650 -71.06 -55.47 28.32
CA ASP A 650 -70.91 -54.02 28.20
C ASP A 650 -71.77 -53.23 29.21
N LEU A 651 -71.87 -53.68 30.46
CA LEU A 651 -72.65 -53.02 31.52
C LEU A 651 -71.75 -52.50 32.65
N GLU A 652 -70.64 -53.17 32.97
CA GLU A 652 -69.71 -52.69 34.02
C GLU A 652 -68.62 -51.76 33.47
N ARG A 653 -68.20 -51.93 32.20
CA ARG A 653 -67.53 -50.84 31.45
C ARG A 653 -68.49 -49.69 31.14
N GLN A 654 -69.79 -49.94 31.04
CA GLN A 654 -70.79 -48.91 30.78
C GLN A 654 -71.30 -48.26 32.08
N GLN A 655 -71.04 -48.81 33.27
CA GLN A 655 -71.34 -48.15 34.55
C GLN A 655 -70.17 -47.29 35.05
N ILE A 656 -68.93 -47.62 34.66
CA ILE A 656 -67.77 -46.73 34.84
C ILE A 656 -67.68 -45.69 33.69
N ASN A 657 -68.01 -46.06 32.44
CA ASN A 657 -68.10 -45.09 31.33
C ASN A 657 -69.44 -44.35 31.22
N ASN A 658 -70.54 -44.76 31.89
CA ASN A 658 -71.74 -43.92 32.09
C ASN A 658 -71.69 -43.10 33.40
N ALA A 659 -70.72 -43.34 34.29
CA ALA A 659 -70.27 -42.28 35.22
C ALA A 659 -69.47 -41.19 34.47
N PHE A 660 -69.10 -41.44 33.20
CA PHE A 660 -68.38 -40.51 32.32
C PHE A 660 -69.21 -39.98 31.12
N ALA A 661 -70.49 -40.35 30.93
CA ALA A 661 -71.18 -39.99 29.67
C ALA A 661 -72.72 -39.89 29.64
N GLN A 662 -73.40 -39.46 30.72
CA GLN A 662 -74.67 -38.70 30.55
C GLN A 662 -75.08 -37.93 31.81
N GLY A 663 -74.58 -36.70 31.91
CA GLY A 663 -74.85 -35.70 32.92
C GLY A 663 -73.58 -35.17 33.62
N ALA A 664 -72.54 -34.63 32.97
CA ALA A 664 -72.45 -33.95 31.66
C ALA A 664 -73.72 -33.20 31.28
N ALA A 665 -74.03 -32.14 32.03
CA ALA A 665 -74.69 -30.92 31.54
C ALA A 665 -74.76 -29.77 32.57
N ALA A 666 -74.12 -29.88 33.73
CA ALA A 666 -73.83 -28.73 34.58
C ALA A 666 -72.55 -29.04 35.38
N ASP A 667 -71.58 -28.13 35.37
CA ASP A 667 -70.41 -28.06 36.26
C ASP A 667 -69.14 -28.89 35.95
N GLN A 668 -68.79 -29.06 34.67
CA GLN A 668 -67.37 -29.25 34.24
C GLN A 668 -66.80 -27.99 33.56
N ALA A 669 -67.60 -26.92 33.43
CA ALA A 669 -67.16 -25.61 32.92
C ALA A 669 -66.82 -24.61 34.04
N VAL A 670 -66.93 -25.02 35.31
CA VAL A 670 -66.74 -24.12 36.48
C VAL A 670 -65.52 -24.50 37.32
N LEU A 671 -64.90 -25.66 37.07
CA LEU A 671 -63.67 -26.07 37.78
C LEU A 671 -62.37 -25.89 36.96
N ASP A 672 -62.45 -25.82 35.62
CA ASP A 672 -61.29 -25.49 34.78
C ASP A 672 -61.03 -23.96 34.74
N ASP A 673 -62.08 -23.13 34.76
CA ASP A 673 -61.93 -21.66 34.86
C ASP A 673 -61.41 -21.19 36.24
N ALA A 674 -61.54 -22.00 37.30
CA ALA A 674 -61.09 -21.64 38.64
C ALA A 674 -59.64 -22.05 38.95
N VAL A 675 -59.03 -22.92 38.13
CA VAL A 675 -57.62 -23.32 38.28
C VAL A 675 -56.71 -22.46 37.41
N ASP A 676 -57.15 -22.03 36.23
CA ASP A 676 -56.40 -21.05 35.42
C ASP A 676 -56.36 -19.66 36.08
N VAL A 677 -57.45 -19.21 36.72
CA VAL A 677 -57.46 -17.90 37.41
C VAL A 677 -56.58 -17.89 38.68
N VAL A 678 -56.40 -19.02 39.35
CA VAL A 678 -55.49 -19.11 40.52
C VAL A 678 -54.03 -19.21 40.09
N SER A 679 -53.74 -19.90 38.97
CA SER A 679 -52.39 -19.92 38.38
C SER A 679 -52.00 -18.56 37.80
N ASP A 680 -52.91 -17.87 37.11
CA ASP A 680 -52.66 -16.55 36.54
C ASP A 680 -52.50 -15.46 37.61
N LEU A 681 -53.24 -15.53 38.72
CA LEU A 681 -53.07 -14.63 39.86
C LEU A 681 -51.75 -14.89 40.63
N GLN A 682 -51.29 -16.14 40.72
CA GLN A 682 -49.97 -16.46 41.32
C GLN A 682 -48.80 -16.07 40.39
N THR A 683 -48.96 -16.21 39.07
CA THR A 683 -47.93 -15.78 38.09
C THR A 683 -47.83 -14.24 38.04
N MET A 684 -48.96 -13.54 38.24
CA MET A 684 -48.97 -12.07 38.40
C MET A 684 -48.36 -11.61 39.73
N ASP A 685 -48.58 -12.33 40.84
CA ASP A 685 -47.94 -12.02 42.13
C ASP A 685 -46.42 -12.26 42.08
N ASP A 686 -45.95 -13.31 41.38
CA ASP A 686 -44.52 -13.58 41.15
C ASP A 686 -43.89 -12.52 40.22
N ALA A 687 -44.59 -12.05 39.18
CA ALA A 687 -44.11 -10.98 38.31
C ALA A 687 -44.05 -9.61 39.01
N ILE A 688 -45.01 -9.30 39.89
CA ILE A 688 -45.00 -8.10 40.74
C ILE A 688 -43.86 -8.19 41.78
N GLN A 689 -43.56 -9.39 42.27
CA GLN A 689 -42.49 -9.62 43.23
C GLN A 689 -41.09 -9.54 42.58
N VAL A 690 -40.91 -10.07 41.37
CA VAL A 690 -39.66 -9.92 40.58
C VAL A 690 -39.42 -8.47 40.18
N ALA A 691 -40.44 -7.76 39.68
CA ALA A 691 -40.31 -6.34 39.33
C ALA A 691 -40.01 -5.47 40.57
N GLY A 692 -40.63 -5.78 41.72
CA GLY A 692 -40.35 -5.13 43.01
C GLY A 692 -38.93 -5.42 43.54
N ASP A 693 -38.42 -6.63 43.35
CA ASP A 693 -37.06 -7.02 43.75
C ASP A 693 -35.99 -6.41 42.83
N GLN A 694 -36.30 -6.17 41.56
CA GLN A 694 -35.40 -5.52 40.59
C GLN A 694 -35.28 -4.00 40.86
N VAL A 695 -36.37 -3.32 41.24
CA VAL A 695 -36.35 -1.93 41.75
C VAL A 695 -35.56 -1.83 43.07
N ALA A 696 -35.72 -2.81 43.97
CA ALA A 696 -34.97 -2.84 45.23
C ALA A 696 -33.46 -3.11 45.04
N ASN A 697 -33.08 -3.93 44.05
CA ASN A 697 -31.68 -4.22 43.71
C ASN A 697 -30.99 -3.06 42.97
N ASN A 698 -31.71 -2.33 42.11
CA ASN A 698 -31.17 -1.14 41.43
C ASN A 698 -30.96 0.03 42.42
N ALA A 699 -31.90 0.24 43.34
CA ALA A 699 -31.75 1.19 44.45
C ALA A 699 -30.61 0.81 45.42
N ALA A 700 -30.34 -0.48 45.62
CA ALA A 700 -29.21 -0.98 46.43
C ALA A 700 -27.86 -0.83 45.71
N THR A 701 -27.84 -0.91 44.39
CA THR A 701 -26.64 -0.75 43.53
C THR A 701 -26.24 0.73 43.43
N GLN A 702 -27.19 1.64 43.27
CA GLN A 702 -26.96 3.09 43.34
C GLN A 702 -26.44 3.53 44.72
N ALA A 703 -27.00 2.97 45.80
CA ALA A 703 -26.54 3.25 47.18
C ALA A 703 -25.15 2.66 47.51
N ALA A 704 -24.69 1.62 46.79
CA ALA A 704 -23.35 1.06 46.91
C ALA A 704 -22.31 1.88 46.10
N PHE A 705 -22.71 2.46 44.97
CA PHE A 705 -21.87 3.33 44.14
C PHE A 705 -21.67 4.72 44.79
N ASP A 706 -22.70 5.29 45.40
CA ASP A 706 -22.62 6.56 46.15
C ASP A 706 -21.75 6.48 47.42
N ALA A 707 -21.46 5.27 47.91
CA ALA A 707 -20.72 5.03 49.15
C ALA A 707 -19.18 4.96 48.98
N ASP A 708 -18.66 4.70 47.76
CA ASP A 708 -17.21 4.74 47.46
C ASP A 708 -16.93 5.03 45.97
N PRO A 709 -16.78 6.31 45.57
CA PRO A 709 -16.58 6.70 44.17
C PRO A 709 -15.19 6.38 43.58
N GLN A 710 -14.33 5.60 44.25
CA GLN A 710 -12.94 5.32 43.82
C GLN A 710 -12.49 3.86 43.97
N ALA A 711 -13.38 2.90 44.16
CA ALA A 711 -12.99 1.49 44.36
C ALA A 711 -12.70 0.75 43.03
N ILE A 712 -11.52 0.96 42.43
CA ILE A 712 -10.89 -0.08 41.61
C ILE A 712 -10.47 -1.19 42.57
N THR A 713 -11.02 -2.40 42.44
CA THR A 713 -10.75 -3.49 43.39
C THR A 713 -9.28 -3.92 43.36
N ASP A 714 -8.70 -4.26 44.51
CA ASP A 714 -7.30 -4.69 44.63
C ASP A 714 -6.97 -5.96 43.79
N ALA A 715 -7.98 -6.72 43.37
CA ALA A 715 -7.86 -7.85 42.45
C ALA A 715 -7.57 -7.43 41.00
N GLN A 716 -8.21 -6.35 40.51
CA GLN A 716 -7.98 -5.83 39.16
C GLN A 716 -6.61 -5.13 39.04
N ARG A 717 -6.13 -4.51 40.14
CA ARG A 717 -4.74 -4.03 40.23
C ARG A 717 -3.73 -5.19 40.25
N LEU A 718 -4.10 -6.36 40.76
CA LEU A 718 -3.23 -7.53 40.79
C LEU A 718 -3.07 -8.11 39.39
N ASP A 719 -4.14 -8.22 38.59
CA ASP A 719 -4.08 -8.77 37.22
C ASP A 719 -3.33 -7.85 36.25
N ILE A 720 -3.50 -6.52 36.36
CA ILE A 720 -2.73 -5.55 35.55
C ILE A 720 -1.22 -5.59 35.91
N ASN A 721 -0.89 -5.74 37.20
CA ASN A 721 0.50 -5.89 37.63
C ASN A 721 1.09 -7.27 37.25
N LEU A 722 0.26 -8.32 37.18
CA LEU A 722 0.65 -9.66 36.74
C LEU A 722 0.91 -9.69 35.22
N ALA A 723 0.10 -8.99 34.43
CA ALA A 723 0.30 -8.81 33.00
C ALA A 723 1.56 -7.94 32.68
N TYR A 724 1.86 -6.92 33.48
CA TYR A 724 3.13 -6.16 33.40
C TYR A 724 4.34 -7.02 33.79
N ALA A 725 4.25 -7.82 34.86
CA ALA A 725 5.32 -8.72 35.29
C ALA A 725 5.59 -9.85 34.28
N ASN A 726 4.59 -10.20 33.46
CA ASN A 726 4.69 -11.15 32.36
C ASN A 726 5.00 -10.47 30.99
N GLY A 727 5.21 -9.14 30.96
CA GLY A 727 5.65 -8.39 29.78
C GLY A 727 4.58 -8.14 28.71
N LEU A 728 3.29 -8.39 29.00
CA LEU A 728 2.19 -8.29 28.04
C LEU A 728 1.64 -6.85 27.86
N ILE A 729 2.04 -5.92 28.72
CA ILE A 729 1.72 -4.49 28.62
C ILE A 729 2.90 -3.69 29.12
N THR A 730 3.32 -2.64 28.39
CA THR A 730 4.58 -1.93 28.64
C THR A 730 4.44 -0.68 29.53
N ASN A 731 3.23 -0.14 29.70
CA ASN A 731 2.99 1.04 30.53
C ASN A 731 1.64 0.99 31.29
N PRO A 732 1.65 0.70 32.60
CA PRO A 732 0.43 0.51 33.39
C PRO A 732 -0.39 1.79 33.64
N ALA A 733 0.16 2.99 33.38
CA ALA A 733 -0.54 4.26 33.62
C ALA A 733 -1.52 4.64 32.50
N VAL A 734 -1.31 4.15 31.27
CA VAL A 734 -2.18 4.43 30.11
C VAL A 734 -3.42 3.53 30.15
N ALA A 735 -3.24 2.24 30.42
CA ALA A 735 -4.34 1.28 30.54
C ALA A 735 -5.33 1.59 31.68
N GLN A 736 -4.88 2.28 32.74
CA GLN A 736 -5.77 2.76 33.81
C GLN A 736 -6.59 4.00 33.43
N THR A 737 -6.14 4.78 32.45
CA THR A 737 -6.80 6.03 32.04
C THR A 737 -7.88 5.76 30.98
N GLU A 738 -7.67 4.78 30.10
CA GLU A 738 -8.66 4.35 29.08
C GLU A 738 -9.86 3.60 29.68
N ALA A 739 -9.66 2.84 30.76
CA ALA A 739 -10.74 2.13 31.46
C ALA A 739 -11.75 3.07 32.16
N LEU A 740 -11.39 4.34 32.41
CA LEU A 740 -12.25 5.31 33.10
C LEU A 740 -13.14 6.11 32.13
N ALA A 741 -12.84 6.12 30.83
CA ALA A 741 -13.59 6.86 29.82
C ALA A 741 -14.84 6.12 29.29
N VAL A 742 -14.97 4.82 29.58
CA VAL A 742 -16.10 3.96 29.15
C VAL A 742 -17.30 4.02 30.12
N TYR A 743 -17.16 4.66 31.29
CA TYR A 743 -18.18 4.59 32.35
C TYR A 743 -19.28 5.67 32.32
N GLN A 744 -19.19 6.67 31.45
CA GLN A 744 -20.18 7.75 31.38
C GLN A 744 -21.48 7.41 30.61
N PRO A 745 -21.47 6.59 29.54
CA PRO A 745 -22.70 6.18 28.83
C PRO A 745 -23.60 5.21 29.63
N ILE A 746 -23.01 4.40 30.52
CA ILE A 746 -23.73 3.44 31.37
C ILE A 746 -24.64 4.16 32.38
N GLN A 747 -24.33 5.42 32.71
CA GLN A 747 -25.14 6.24 33.62
C GLN A 747 -26.43 6.77 32.98
N ASP A 748 -26.44 7.02 31.67
CA ASP A 748 -27.60 7.58 30.97
C ASP A 748 -28.63 6.49 30.61
N ASP A 749 -28.20 5.23 30.42
CA ASP A 749 -29.08 4.07 30.16
C ASP A 749 -29.79 3.56 31.43
N ALA A 750 -29.17 3.71 32.61
CA ALA A 750 -29.75 3.26 33.87
C ALA A 750 -30.97 4.10 34.30
N ASP A 751 -30.96 5.41 34.00
CA ASP A 751 -32.05 6.35 34.33
C ASP A 751 -33.28 6.17 33.42
N VAL A 752 -33.10 5.65 32.19
CA VAL A 752 -34.19 5.31 31.26
C VAL A 752 -34.87 4.01 31.66
N ALA A 753 -34.09 3.01 32.09
CA ALA A 753 -34.60 1.70 32.53
C ALA A 753 -35.46 1.75 33.80
N GLU A 754 -35.19 2.67 34.74
CA GLU A 754 -35.98 2.83 35.98
C GLU A 754 -37.36 3.47 35.72
N SER A 755 -37.46 4.39 34.74
CA SER A 755 -38.71 5.04 34.36
C SER A 755 -39.71 4.07 33.70
N ASP A 756 -39.21 3.17 32.84
CA ASP A 756 -40.05 2.22 32.12
C ASP A 756 -40.56 1.08 33.02
N ALA A 757 -39.71 0.59 33.95
CA ALA A 757 -40.12 -0.43 34.93
C ALA A 757 -41.24 0.04 35.87
N GLN A 758 -41.28 1.32 36.25
CA GLN A 758 -42.32 1.88 37.13
C GLN A 758 -43.68 2.04 36.42
N SER A 759 -43.67 2.26 35.10
CA SER A 759 -44.88 2.33 34.27
C SER A 759 -45.58 0.96 34.14
N ASP A 760 -44.80 -0.12 34.03
CA ASP A 760 -45.32 -1.48 33.89
C ASP A 760 -45.95 -2.01 35.20
N VAL A 761 -45.41 -1.61 36.36
CA VAL A 761 -45.99 -1.93 37.69
C VAL A 761 -47.37 -1.29 37.89
N ASP A 762 -47.56 -0.04 37.43
CA ASP A 762 -48.83 0.68 37.58
C ASP A 762 -49.93 0.11 36.67
N ASN A 763 -49.56 -0.38 35.48
CA ASN A 763 -50.46 -1.07 34.55
C ASN A 763 -50.87 -2.46 35.06
N ALA A 764 -49.93 -3.25 35.59
CA ALA A 764 -50.20 -4.56 36.17
C ALA A 764 -51.10 -4.49 37.43
N THR A 765 -50.88 -3.49 38.29
CA THR A 765 -51.69 -3.28 39.50
C THR A 765 -53.14 -2.92 39.17
N SER A 766 -53.36 -2.18 38.08
CA SER A 766 -54.70 -1.81 37.62
C SER A 766 -55.47 -2.99 37.03
N ALA A 767 -54.78 -3.95 36.39
CA ALA A 767 -55.37 -5.18 35.87
C ALA A 767 -55.79 -6.16 36.98
N ARG A 768 -54.99 -6.29 38.05
CA ARG A 768 -55.30 -7.15 39.21
C ARG A 768 -56.57 -6.71 39.96
N ILE A 769 -56.73 -5.41 40.19
CA ILE A 769 -57.90 -4.85 40.90
C ILE A 769 -59.22 -5.08 40.13
N ALA A 770 -59.15 -5.23 38.79
CA ALA A 770 -60.29 -5.57 37.97
C ALA A 770 -60.68 -7.07 38.07
N ALA A 771 -59.71 -7.97 38.25
CA ALA A 771 -59.92 -9.41 38.37
C ALA A 771 -60.47 -9.83 39.76
N GLU A 772 -60.01 -9.20 40.85
CA GLU A 772 -60.49 -9.49 42.22
C GLU A 772 -61.95 -9.11 42.47
N ALA A 773 -62.54 -8.21 41.66
CA ALA A 773 -63.93 -7.79 41.79
C ALA A 773 -64.95 -8.83 41.25
N GLU A 774 -64.50 -9.85 40.51
CA GLU A 774 -65.36 -10.86 39.86
C GLU A 774 -65.45 -12.19 40.64
N TYR A 775 -64.55 -12.46 41.60
CA TYR A 775 -64.40 -13.79 42.24
C TYR A 775 -65.15 -13.98 43.59
N GLN A 776 -65.63 -12.90 44.23
CA GLN A 776 -66.26 -12.96 45.56
C GLN A 776 -67.57 -13.80 45.68
N PRO A 777 -68.43 -13.95 44.65
CA PRO A 777 -69.65 -14.76 44.76
C PRO A 777 -69.45 -16.28 44.71
N ILE A 778 -68.27 -16.76 44.27
CA ILE A 778 -67.98 -18.18 44.02
C ILE A 778 -67.43 -18.87 45.28
N GLN A 779 -66.75 -18.14 46.17
CA GLN A 779 -66.31 -18.63 47.49
C GLN A 779 -67.49 -18.94 48.44
N ASP A 780 -68.57 -18.17 48.40
CA ASP A 780 -69.72 -18.36 49.31
C ASP A 780 -70.55 -19.63 48.99
N ALA A 781 -70.37 -20.23 47.80
CA ALA A 781 -71.09 -21.43 47.37
C ALA A 781 -70.36 -22.76 47.69
N ALA A 782 -69.03 -22.74 47.79
CA ALA A 782 -68.21 -23.92 48.07
C ALA A 782 -68.28 -24.36 49.55
N ASP A 783 -68.45 -23.41 50.48
CA ASP A 783 -68.55 -23.68 51.93
C ASP A 783 -69.86 -24.38 52.36
N VAL A 784 -70.88 -24.40 51.49
CA VAL A 784 -72.16 -25.10 51.76
C VAL A 784 -72.10 -26.58 51.36
N ALA A 785 -71.19 -26.97 50.45
CA ALA A 785 -71.11 -28.33 49.92
C ALA A 785 -70.27 -29.28 50.80
N ALA A 786 -69.29 -28.76 51.56
CA ALA A 786 -68.40 -29.56 52.41
C ALA A 786 -69.07 -30.08 53.71
N GLY A 787 -70.23 -29.54 54.10
CA GLY A 787 -70.94 -29.91 55.34
C GLY A 787 -71.81 -31.18 55.26
N ASN A 788 -72.13 -31.68 54.07
CA ASN A 788 -73.15 -32.75 53.89
C ASN A 788 -72.58 -34.16 53.68
N THR A 789 -71.26 -34.33 53.55
CA THR A 789 -70.63 -35.62 53.21
C THR A 789 -70.16 -36.41 54.45
N GLN A 790 -70.05 -35.75 55.60
CA GLN A 790 -69.71 -36.41 56.87
C GLN A 790 -70.91 -37.12 57.52
N ASP A 791 -72.15 -36.78 57.14
CA ASP A 791 -73.39 -37.38 57.66
C ASP A 791 -73.78 -38.71 56.96
N ALA A 792 -73.10 -39.10 55.87
CA ALA A 792 -73.47 -40.25 55.04
C ALA A 792 -72.67 -41.54 55.32
N LEU A 793 -71.51 -41.46 56.00
CA LEU A 793 -70.70 -42.63 56.35
C LEU A 793 -71.05 -43.20 57.73
N ASP A 794 -71.60 -42.37 58.63
CA ASP A 794 -72.07 -42.80 59.96
C ASP A 794 -73.38 -43.62 59.92
N LEU A 795 -73.96 -43.85 58.73
CA LEU A 795 -75.24 -44.54 58.52
C LEU A 795 -75.13 -45.95 57.90
N ALA A 796 -73.93 -46.42 57.52
CA ALA A 796 -73.75 -47.71 56.84
C ALA A 796 -73.33 -48.87 57.79
N ASP A 797 -72.99 -48.57 59.04
CA ASP A 797 -72.41 -49.53 60.00
C ASP A 797 -73.42 -50.14 61.00
N ALA A 798 -74.74 -50.01 60.74
CA ALA A 798 -75.76 -50.30 61.76
C ALA A 798 -76.80 -51.39 61.42
N ASP A 799 -76.78 -52.04 60.23
CA ASP A 799 -78.05 -52.58 59.72
C ASP A 799 -78.21 -54.04 59.29
N LEU A 800 -77.28 -55.01 59.38
CA LEU A 800 -77.75 -56.43 59.26
C LEU A 800 -76.83 -57.53 59.81
N ILE A 801 -76.61 -57.43 61.12
CA ILE A 801 -76.30 -58.56 62.04
C ILE A 801 -77.55 -59.45 62.30
N ASP A 802 -78.63 -59.31 61.53
CA ASP A 802 -79.93 -59.98 61.76
C ASP A 802 -80.26 -61.16 60.82
N ALA A 803 -79.30 -61.69 60.04
CA ALA A 803 -79.57 -62.73 59.05
C ALA A 803 -79.06 -64.15 59.37
N ASP A 804 -78.63 -64.45 60.61
CA ASP A 804 -78.00 -65.73 60.96
C ASP A 804 -78.74 -66.60 62.03
N LEU A 805 -80.05 -66.44 62.27
CA LEU A 805 -80.73 -67.21 63.34
C LEU A 805 -82.19 -67.63 63.15
N ALA A 806 -82.66 -67.95 61.93
CA ALA A 806 -84.06 -68.42 61.75
C ALA A 806 -84.29 -69.69 60.90
N ALA A 807 -83.27 -70.41 60.43
CA ALA A 807 -83.49 -71.67 59.67
C ALA A 807 -82.78 -72.91 60.24
N ALA A 808 -82.45 -72.88 61.54
CA ALA A 808 -82.05 -74.04 62.33
C ALA A 808 -83.26 -74.79 62.96
N ASN A 809 -84.38 -75.00 62.23
CA ASN A 809 -85.50 -75.82 62.74
C ASN A 809 -86.23 -76.61 61.63
N ALA A 810 -85.57 -77.68 61.19
CA ALA A 810 -86.17 -78.97 60.82
C ALA A 810 -84.99 -79.98 60.76
N VAL A 811 -84.33 -80.33 61.86
CA VAL A 811 -84.85 -81.17 62.97
C VAL A 811 -85.64 -82.34 62.36
N ALA A 812 -84.93 -83.43 62.04
CA ALA A 812 -84.63 -84.53 62.96
C ALA A 812 -85.85 -85.40 63.29
N ALA A 813 -85.81 -86.64 62.80
CA ALA A 813 -86.36 -87.82 63.48
C ALA A 813 -85.80 -89.09 62.86
N ALA A 814 -84.71 -89.58 63.43
CA ALA A 814 -84.35 -90.99 63.42
C ALA A 814 -85.30 -91.74 64.36
N VAL A 815 -85.83 -92.90 63.94
CA VAL A 815 -86.49 -93.95 64.76
C VAL A 815 -86.52 -95.21 63.87
N LEU A 816 -86.03 -96.41 64.23
CA LEU A 816 -85.34 -96.94 65.42
C LEU A 816 -84.97 -98.41 65.09
N THR A 817 -83.86 -98.89 65.67
CA THR A 817 -83.59 -100.26 66.20
C THR A 817 -83.97 -101.46 65.32
N GLN A 818 -83.03 -102.24 64.76
CA GLN A 818 -81.92 -103.01 65.34
C GLN A 818 -82.30 -103.79 66.61
N ASP A 819 -82.97 -104.94 66.41
CA ASP A 819 -82.73 -106.17 67.19
C ASP A 819 -83.25 -107.40 66.43
N THR A 820 -82.51 -107.81 65.42
CA THR A 820 -82.38 -109.23 65.12
C THR A 820 -80.93 -109.50 64.73
N LEU A 821 -80.16 -109.92 65.74
CA LEU A 821 -79.41 -111.17 65.57
C LEU A 821 -78.33 -111.10 64.48
N ASN A 822 -77.19 -110.46 64.73
CA ASN A 822 -76.28 -110.86 65.82
C ASN A 822 -76.15 -112.39 66.02
N ALA A 823 -76.42 -113.20 64.99
CA ALA A 823 -76.02 -114.60 64.89
C ALA A 823 -75.28 -114.88 63.58
N ALA A 824 -74.15 -114.20 63.34
CA ALA A 824 -73.03 -114.82 62.60
C ALA A 824 -71.74 -114.00 62.70
N ASN A 825 -71.49 -113.37 63.86
CA ASN A 825 -70.11 -113.10 64.24
C ASN A 825 -69.44 -114.43 64.58
N ALA A 826 -68.81 -115.03 63.57
CA ALA A 826 -67.72 -115.96 63.80
C ALA A 826 -66.68 -115.88 62.67
N VAL A 827 -65.73 -114.97 62.89
CA VAL A 827 -64.28 -115.21 62.79
C VAL A 827 -63.69 -115.24 61.37
N LEU A 828 -63.14 -114.13 60.88
CA LEU A 828 -61.76 -113.65 61.13
C LEU A 828 -60.75 -114.24 60.12
N ALA A 829 -60.23 -113.39 59.23
CA ALA A 829 -58.82 -112.98 59.25
C ALA A 829 -58.38 -112.24 57.96
N THR A 830 -57.37 -111.37 58.12
CA THR A 830 -56.56 -110.59 57.14
C THR A 830 -57.30 -109.46 56.43
N ALA A 831 -57.22 -108.16 56.78
CA ALA A 831 -56.10 -107.34 57.28
C ALA A 831 -54.82 -107.54 56.45
N GLU A 832 -54.56 -106.64 55.49
CA GLU A 832 -53.21 -106.10 55.15
C GLU A 832 -53.13 -105.19 53.90
N ASP A 833 -54.17 -105.01 53.06
CA ASP A 833 -53.97 -104.28 51.78
C ASP A 833 -54.28 -102.75 51.76
N ASP A 834 -55.04 -102.18 52.70
CA ASP A 834 -55.43 -100.74 52.61
C ASP A 834 -54.57 -99.76 53.44
N LEU A 835 -53.51 -100.24 54.11
CA LEU A 835 -52.56 -99.39 54.84
C LEU A 835 -51.50 -98.73 53.90
N VAL A 836 -51.31 -99.26 52.69
CA VAL A 836 -50.26 -98.82 51.75
C VAL A 836 -50.61 -97.51 51.01
N ALA A 837 -51.89 -97.15 50.92
CA ALA A 837 -52.32 -95.91 50.25
C ALA A 837 -52.04 -94.64 51.07
N ALA A 838 -51.94 -94.73 52.40
CA ALA A 838 -51.77 -93.58 53.28
C ALA A 838 -50.30 -93.15 53.49
N GLU A 839 -49.33 -94.06 53.38
CA GLU A 839 -47.91 -93.74 53.57
C GLU A 839 -47.24 -93.08 52.34
N THR A 840 -47.82 -93.24 51.15
CA THR A 840 -47.27 -92.67 49.90
C THR A 840 -47.60 -91.19 49.73
N ALA A 841 -48.70 -90.71 50.33
CA ALA A 841 -49.14 -89.31 50.25
C ALA A 841 -48.31 -88.35 51.13
N LEU A 842 -47.75 -88.84 52.25
CA LEU A 842 -47.03 -88.01 53.23
C LEU A 842 -45.59 -87.66 52.77
N ALA A 843 -44.92 -88.55 52.04
CA ALA A 843 -43.55 -88.33 51.56
C ALA A 843 -43.43 -87.30 50.40
N ILE A 844 -44.53 -87.08 49.65
CA ILE A 844 -44.60 -86.09 48.57
C ILE A 844 -44.80 -84.68 49.14
N ALA A 845 -45.53 -84.54 50.25
CA ALA A 845 -45.80 -83.26 50.91
C ALA A 845 -44.54 -82.62 51.54
N GLU A 846 -43.69 -83.41 52.21
CA GLU A 846 -42.46 -82.89 52.85
C GLU A 846 -41.38 -82.44 51.84
N THR A 847 -41.35 -83.02 50.63
CA THR A 847 -40.36 -82.65 49.59
C THR A 847 -40.72 -81.33 48.89
N ASN A 848 -42.01 -81.01 48.76
CA ASN A 848 -42.48 -79.79 48.08
C ASN A 848 -42.31 -78.53 48.93
N ASN A 849 -42.40 -78.63 50.26
CA ASN A 849 -42.23 -77.48 51.16
C ASN A 849 -40.78 -76.93 51.17
N ASN A 850 -39.78 -77.81 51.07
CA ASN A 850 -38.36 -77.40 51.06
C ASN A 850 -37.93 -76.74 49.74
N ASN A 851 -38.58 -77.06 48.62
CA ASN A 851 -38.31 -76.41 47.32
C ASN A 851 -38.99 -75.03 47.21
N ALA A 852 -40.12 -74.81 47.87
CA ALA A 852 -40.82 -73.52 47.86
C ALA A 852 -40.04 -72.41 48.60
N ILE A 853 -39.42 -72.74 49.74
CA ILE A 853 -38.60 -71.78 50.52
C ILE A 853 -37.37 -71.30 49.73
N ALA A 854 -36.71 -72.19 48.98
CA ALA A 854 -35.54 -71.84 48.18
C ALA A 854 -35.87 -70.92 46.97
N VAL A 855 -37.10 -70.95 46.47
CA VAL A 855 -37.56 -70.09 45.36
C VAL A 855 -37.91 -68.68 45.87
N VAL A 856 -38.46 -68.57 47.08
CA VAL A 856 -38.78 -67.28 47.72
C VAL A 856 -37.52 -66.48 48.09
N ASP A 857 -36.48 -67.15 48.61
CA ASP A 857 -35.19 -66.49 48.93
C ASP A 857 -34.46 -66.00 47.66
N ALA A 858 -34.57 -66.73 46.55
CA ALA A 858 -33.99 -66.34 45.26
C ALA A 858 -34.76 -65.18 44.59
N ALA A 859 -36.09 -65.14 44.71
CA ALA A 859 -36.92 -64.06 44.19
C ALA A 859 -36.67 -62.73 44.92
N THR A 860 -36.55 -62.76 46.25
CA THR A 860 -36.30 -61.57 47.09
C THR A 860 -34.94 -60.91 46.80
N ALA A 861 -33.91 -61.70 46.50
CA ALA A 861 -32.59 -61.19 46.12
C ALA A 861 -32.58 -60.49 44.74
N THR A 862 -33.47 -60.91 43.84
CA THR A 862 -33.59 -60.36 42.47
C THR A 862 -34.35 -59.03 42.47
N GLU A 863 -35.40 -58.91 43.28
CA GLU A 863 -36.18 -57.67 43.49
C GLU A 863 -35.30 -56.50 43.96
N THR A 864 -34.38 -56.76 44.90
CA THR A 864 -33.47 -55.73 45.44
C THR A 864 -32.49 -55.22 44.36
N GLN A 865 -32.06 -56.09 43.45
CA GLN A 865 -31.12 -55.74 42.39
C GLN A 865 -31.82 -54.97 41.26
N SER A 866 -33.05 -55.36 40.91
CA SER A 866 -33.91 -54.66 39.94
C SER A 866 -34.30 -53.25 40.40
N ALA A 867 -34.58 -53.06 41.70
CA ALA A 867 -34.91 -51.75 42.27
C ALA A 867 -33.74 -50.74 42.28
N GLN A 868 -32.50 -51.22 42.48
CA GLN A 868 -31.31 -50.36 42.40
C GLN A 868 -31.05 -49.89 40.96
N VAL A 869 -31.19 -50.79 39.96
CA VAL A 869 -31.04 -50.44 38.53
C VAL A 869 -32.05 -49.37 38.10
N LEU A 870 -33.29 -49.42 38.59
CA LEU A 870 -34.29 -48.39 38.32
C LEU A 870 -33.94 -47.03 38.96
N THR A 871 -33.30 -47.03 40.11
CA THR A 871 -32.87 -45.79 40.80
C THR A 871 -31.72 -45.13 40.03
N ASP A 872 -30.70 -45.91 39.67
CA ASP A 872 -29.56 -45.44 38.88
C ASP A 872 -30.02 -44.91 37.49
N ALA A 873 -31.01 -45.57 36.87
CA ALA A 873 -31.60 -45.13 35.60
C ALA A 873 -32.43 -43.82 35.71
N LYS A 874 -32.98 -43.52 36.89
CA LYS A 874 -33.67 -42.23 37.15
C LYS A 874 -32.68 -41.10 37.39
N GLU A 875 -31.58 -41.34 38.10
CA GLU A 875 -30.52 -40.34 38.29
C GLU A 875 -29.82 -39.98 36.97
N ALA A 876 -29.54 -40.97 36.12
CA ALA A 876 -28.95 -40.74 34.80
C ALA A 876 -29.83 -39.87 33.87
N ASP A 877 -31.14 -39.89 34.05
CA ASP A 877 -32.09 -39.10 33.25
C ASP A 877 -32.19 -37.64 33.68
N VAL A 878 -32.07 -37.37 34.98
CA VAL A 878 -31.97 -35.98 35.45
C VAL A 878 -30.75 -35.33 34.84
N ILE A 879 -29.61 -36.03 34.81
CA ILE A 879 -28.37 -35.56 34.18
C ILE A 879 -28.53 -35.44 32.65
N ALA A 880 -29.22 -36.37 31.99
CA ALA A 880 -29.46 -36.30 30.55
C ALA A 880 -30.39 -35.14 30.16
N ASN A 881 -31.44 -34.85 30.94
CA ASN A 881 -32.33 -33.71 30.72
C ASN A 881 -31.64 -32.38 31.02
N GLU A 882 -30.82 -32.30 32.08
CA GLU A 882 -29.99 -31.13 32.37
C GLU A 882 -28.96 -30.86 31.25
N LEU A 883 -28.44 -31.92 30.60
CA LEU A 883 -27.59 -31.81 29.41
C LEU A 883 -28.36 -31.32 28.18
N VAL A 884 -29.62 -31.73 27.99
CA VAL A 884 -30.48 -31.24 26.90
C VAL A 884 -30.80 -29.75 27.09
N ASP A 885 -31.14 -29.32 28.30
CA ASP A 885 -31.45 -27.91 28.59
C ASP A 885 -30.23 -27.01 28.38
N THR A 886 -29.05 -27.43 28.88
CA THR A 886 -27.80 -26.67 28.71
C THR A 886 -27.32 -26.62 27.25
N THR A 887 -27.53 -27.69 26.47
CA THR A 887 -27.20 -27.69 25.03
C THR A 887 -28.20 -26.87 24.20
N ALA A 888 -29.47 -26.80 24.60
CA ALA A 888 -30.46 -25.92 24.01
C ALA A 888 -30.15 -24.43 24.26
N GLU A 889 -29.78 -24.07 25.50
CA GLU A 889 -29.33 -22.71 25.85
C GLU A 889 -28.09 -22.30 25.05
N THR A 890 -27.15 -23.24 24.84
CA THR A 890 -25.97 -23.01 23.99
C THR A 890 -26.34 -22.75 22.53
N ALA A 891 -27.37 -23.43 22.00
CA ALA A 891 -27.86 -23.20 20.65
C ALA A 891 -28.57 -21.84 20.50
N ASP A 892 -29.33 -21.41 21.51
CA ASP A 892 -29.95 -20.08 21.53
C ASP A 892 -28.90 -18.96 21.60
N ILE A 893 -27.86 -19.10 22.42
CA ILE A 893 -26.72 -18.15 22.46
C ILE A 893 -26.00 -18.09 21.11
N ALA A 894 -25.81 -19.23 20.45
CA ALA A 894 -25.20 -19.29 19.12
C ALA A 894 -26.08 -18.61 18.05
N LEU A 895 -27.41 -18.66 18.19
CA LEU A 895 -28.35 -17.97 17.32
C LEU A 895 -28.29 -16.45 17.51
N VAL A 896 -28.22 -15.96 18.76
CA VAL A 896 -28.02 -14.53 19.04
C VAL A 896 -26.70 -14.06 18.44
N THR A 897 -25.61 -14.78 18.69
CA THR A 897 -24.28 -14.47 18.12
C THR A 897 -24.31 -14.41 16.59
N ARG A 898 -25.06 -15.30 15.93
CA ARG A 898 -25.24 -15.28 14.48
C ARG A 898 -26.05 -14.06 14.00
N ASN A 899 -27.11 -13.70 14.72
CA ASN A 899 -27.90 -12.50 14.41
C ASN A 899 -27.07 -11.23 14.57
N ASP A 900 -26.25 -11.13 15.62
CA ASP A 900 -25.38 -9.98 15.84
C ASP A 900 -24.32 -9.86 14.72
N ALA A 901 -23.76 -10.99 14.29
CA ALA A 901 -22.84 -11.03 13.15
C ALA A 901 -23.50 -10.65 11.80
N GLU A 902 -24.80 -10.95 11.63
CA GLU A 902 -25.60 -10.55 10.46
C GLU A 902 -25.82 -9.04 10.44
N VAL A 903 -26.16 -8.43 11.59
CA VAL A 903 -26.26 -6.96 11.72
C VAL A 903 -24.91 -6.29 11.47
N THR A 904 -23.82 -6.87 11.94
CA THR A 904 -22.46 -6.33 11.72
C THR A 904 -22.09 -6.34 10.23
N LEU A 905 -22.50 -7.38 9.50
CA LEU A 905 -22.31 -7.44 8.05
C LEU A 905 -23.15 -6.39 7.31
N ASP A 906 -24.40 -6.19 7.70
CA ASP A 906 -25.26 -5.15 7.12
C ASP A 906 -24.66 -3.74 7.37
N ASP A 907 -24.17 -3.46 8.57
CA ASP A 907 -23.51 -2.19 8.91
C ASP A 907 -22.21 -2.00 8.10
N ALA A 908 -21.41 -3.05 7.93
CA ALA A 908 -20.18 -3.01 7.14
C ALA A 908 -20.48 -2.81 5.64
N SER A 909 -21.52 -3.47 5.12
CA SER A 909 -21.97 -3.30 3.73
C SER A 909 -22.45 -1.86 3.48
N GLN A 910 -23.17 -1.27 4.44
CA GLN A 910 -23.57 0.15 4.34
C GLN A 910 -22.35 1.08 4.40
N ALA A 911 -21.32 0.76 5.18
CA ALA A 911 -20.09 1.54 5.21
C ALA A 911 -19.34 1.49 3.87
N VAL A 912 -19.37 0.37 3.14
CA VAL A 912 -18.85 0.26 1.78
C VAL A 912 -19.62 1.16 0.82
N ASP A 913 -20.97 1.11 0.84
CA ASP A 913 -21.81 1.99 0.03
C ASP A 913 -21.54 3.48 0.33
N ASP A 914 -21.45 3.86 1.61
CA ASP A 914 -21.15 5.23 2.04
C ASP A 914 -19.74 5.66 1.61
N ALA A 915 -18.75 4.76 1.67
CA ALA A 915 -17.39 5.03 1.21
C ALA A 915 -17.31 5.19 -0.31
N GLN A 916 -18.08 4.39 -1.07
CA GLN A 916 -18.17 4.52 -2.53
C GLN A 916 -18.79 5.87 -2.93
N ASP A 917 -19.84 6.33 -2.24
CA ASP A 917 -20.43 7.65 -2.47
C ASP A 917 -19.40 8.78 -2.26
N VAL A 918 -18.49 8.64 -1.28
CA VAL A 918 -17.38 9.59 -1.07
C VAL A 918 -16.36 9.53 -2.19
N VAL A 919 -15.99 8.33 -2.67
CA VAL A 919 -15.09 8.15 -3.83
C VAL A 919 -15.65 8.84 -5.07
N ASP A 920 -16.94 8.65 -5.36
CA ASP A 920 -17.61 9.25 -6.51
C ASP A 920 -17.63 10.79 -6.40
N ALA A 921 -17.91 11.33 -5.21
CA ALA A 921 -17.90 12.77 -4.96
C ALA A 921 -16.50 13.39 -5.09
N SER A 922 -15.47 12.75 -4.52
CA SER A 922 -14.08 13.21 -4.65
C SER A 922 -13.58 13.10 -6.11
N TYR A 923 -14.08 12.12 -6.89
CA TYR A 923 -13.79 12.03 -8.32
C TYR A 923 -14.42 13.18 -9.11
N ASP A 924 -15.66 13.56 -8.82
CA ASP A 924 -16.28 14.76 -9.42
C ASP A 924 -15.49 16.04 -9.10
N ASP A 925 -15.06 16.22 -7.84
CA ASP A 925 -14.22 17.36 -7.43
C ASP A 925 -12.86 17.36 -8.15
N LEU A 926 -12.26 16.18 -8.33
CA LEU A 926 -11.03 15.98 -9.09
C LEU A 926 -11.21 16.37 -10.58
N VAL A 927 -12.29 15.93 -11.22
CA VAL A 927 -12.62 16.28 -12.61
C VAL A 927 -12.84 17.79 -12.74
N ASP A 928 -13.55 18.42 -11.81
CA ASP A 928 -13.76 19.88 -11.81
C ASP A 928 -12.43 20.65 -11.64
N ALA A 929 -11.55 20.18 -10.75
CA ALA A 929 -10.22 20.77 -10.56
C ALA A 929 -9.35 20.62 -11.81
N PHE A 930 -9.41 19.46 -12.47
CA PHE A 930 -8.71 19.23 -13.72
C PHE A 930 -9.26 20.11 -14.84
N ASP A 931 -10.58 20.19 -15.03
CA ASP A 931 -11.20 21.02 -16.06
C ASP A 931 -10.85 22.50 -15.87
N ALA A 932 -10.78 22.97 -14.62
CA ALA A 932 -10.31 24.30 -14.29
C ALA A 932 -8.84 24.50 -14.67
N ALA A 933 -7.98 23.54 -14.31
CA ALA A 933 -6.55 23.54 -14.63
C ALA A 933 -6.30 23.47 -16.15
N GLN A 934 -7.11 22.69 -16.89
CA GLN A 934 -7.05 22.57 -18.35
C GLN A 934 -7.57 23.83 -19.05
N THR A 935 -8.68 24.41 -18.57
CA THR A 935 -9.23 25.67 -19.12
C THR A 935 -8.23 26.84 -18.97
N ALA A 936 -7.48 26.83 -17.86
CA ALA A 936 -6.38 27.75 -17.62
C ALA A 936 -5.02 27.21 -18.09
N GLY A 937 -5.03 26.12 -18.88
CA GLY A 937 -3.90 25.25 -19.17
C GLY A 937 -2.69 25.99 -19.73
N ALA A 938 -1.52 25.36 -19.61
CA ALA A 938 -0.26 25.92 -20.07
C ALA A 938 -0.31 26.29 -21.56
N LEU A 939 -0.95 25.43 -22.36
CA LEU A 939 -1.09 25.54 -23.82
C LEU A 939 -2.56 25.83 -24.20
N GLY A 940 -2.85 27.08 -24.58
CA GLY A 940 -4.19 27.50 -24.99
C GLY A 940 -4.57 27.08 -26.43
N ALA A 941 -5.83 27.24 -26.82
CA ALA A 941 -6.39 26.81 -28.13
C ALA A 941 -5.73 27.40 -29.39
N THR A 942 -4.76 28.31 -29.24
CA THR A 942 -3.98 28.89 -30.34
C THR A 942 -2.48 28.82 -30.09
N SER A 943 -2.04 28.06 -29.07
CA SER A 943 -0.63 27.84 -28.84
C SER A 943 -0.05 26.98 -29.95
N ILE A 944 1.19 27.26 -30.30
CA ILE A 944 1.99 26.44 -31.20
C ILE A 944 3.18 25.95 -30.38
N THR A 945 3.34 24.65 -30.27
CA THR A 945 4.52 23.99 -29.73
C THR A 945 5.13 23.20 -30.88
N ASP A 946 6.35 23.56 -31.29
CA ASP A 946 7.10 22.94 -32.39
C ASP A 946 8.49 22.60 -31.85
N LEU A 947 8.81 21.31 -31.70
CA LEU A 947 10.09 20.89 -31.12
C LEU A 947 11.21 20.76 -32.16
N GLY A 948 10.86 20.76 -33.45
CA GLY A 948 11.85 20.86 -34.51
C GLY A 948 12.46 19.51 -34.92
N ALA A 949 13.76 19.30 -34.70
CA ALA A 949 14.41 18.05 -35.12
C ALA A 949 15.51 17.64 -34.17
N GLY A 950 15.48 16.39 -33.71
CA GLY A 950 16.30 15.90 -32.62
C GLY A 950 15.44 14.94 -31.80
N ASP A 951 16.00 14.28 -30.79
CA ASP A 951 15.20 13.39 -29.94
C ASP A 951 14.60 14.23 -28.79
N ASP A 952 13.44 14.85 -29.03
CA ASP A 952 12.89 15.91 -28.19
C ASP A 952 12.02 15.37 -27.03
N VAL A 953 11.88 16.15 -25.95
CA VAL A 953 11.03 15.84 -24.80
C VAL A 953 10.07 16.99 -24.50
N LEU A 954 8.76 16.75 -24.65
CA LEU A 954 7.71 17.65 -24.16
C LEU A 954 7.08 17.11 -22.89
N THR A 955 7.28 17.79 -21.77
CA THR A 955 6.59 17.50 -20.51
C THR A 955 5.36 18.38 -20.36
N LEU A 956 4.19 17.74 -20.34
CA LEU A 956 2.91 18.35 -20.06
C LEU A 956 2.50 18.02 -18.63
N SER A 957 2.67 18.96 -17.70
CA SER A 957 2.17 18.79 -16.33
C SER A 957 0.66 18.99 -16.22
N ASN A 958 0.04 19.56 -17.25
CA ASN A 958 -1.41 19.75 -17.37
C ASN A 958 -1.82 19.60 -18.84
N GLY A 959 -3.06 19.19 -19.10
CA GLY A 959 -3.61 19.10 -20.45
C GLY A 959 -3.52 20.41 -21.25
N PHE A 960 -3.65 20.28 -22.56
CA PHE A 960 -3.75 21.41 -23.49
C PHE A 960 -5.23 21.66 -23.85
N VAL A 961 -5.54 22.89 -24.27
CA VAL A 961 -6.90 23.24 -24.72
C VAL A 961 -7.10 22.82 -26.19
N GLU A 962 -8.29 22.29 -26.52
CA GLU A 962 -8.66 21.93 -27.90
C GLU A 962 -8.34 23.07 -28.88
N GLY A 963 -7.52 22.77 -29.90
CA GLY A 963 -7.06 23.74 -30.91
C GLY A 963 -5.58 24.12 -30.80
N ALA A 964 -4.89 23.79 -29.70
CA ALA A 964 -3.43 23.85 -29.62
C ALA A 964 -2.80 23.01 -30.76
N ALA A 965 -1.67 23.46 -31.31
CA ALA A 965 -0.89 22.69 -32.27
C ALA A 965 0.40 22.25 -31.58
N ILE A 966 0.61 20.93 -31.48
CA ILE A 966 1.77 20.34 -30.81
C ILE A 966 2.42 19.38 -31.81
N ASP A 967 3.61 19.73 -32.28
CA ASP A 967 4.38 18.94 -33.23
C ASP A 967 5.78 18.70 -32.64
N ALA A 968 6.16 17.43 -32.51
CA ALA A 968 7.51 17.08 -32.08
C ALA A 968 8.52 17.22 -33.24
N GLY A 969 8.06 17.15 -34.48
CA GLY A 969 8.93 17.31 -35.64
C GLY A 969 9.60 16.00 -36.07
N ASN A 970 10.92 15.99 -36.29
CA ASN A 970 11.63 14.77 -36.70
C ASN A 970 12.64 14.31 -35.64
N GLY A 971 12.39 13.15 -35.06
CA GLY A 971 13.38 12.41 -34.29
C GLY A 971 12.74 11.22 -33.60
N ALA A 972 13.30 10.79 -32.48
CA ALA A 972 12.65 9.86 -31.57
C ALA A 972 12.05 10.64 -30.39
N ASP A 973 10.88 11.22 -30.60
CA ASP A 973 10.36 12.24 -29.69
C ASP A 973 9.51 11.65 -28.55
N THR A 974 9.59 12.27 -27.38
CA THR A 974 8.96 11.82 -26.14
C THR A 974 7.93 12.81 -25.62
N LEU A 975 6.69 12.36 -25.47
CA LEU A 975 5.65 13.09 -24.78
C LEU A 975 5.55 12.58 -23.35
N ALA A 976 5.91 13.42 -22.38
CA ALA A 976 5.83 13.12 -20.96
C ALA A 976 4.55 13.70 -20.34
N ILE A 977 3.77 12.84 -19.68
CA ILE A 977 2.47 13.16 -19.07
C ILE A 977 2.42 12.51 -17.67
N GLY A 978 1.74 13.11 -16.71
CA GLY A 978 1.43 12.46 -15.44
C GLY A 978 0.52 11.24 -15.61
N GLU A 979 0.53 10.34 -14.63
CA GLU A 979 -0.19 9.06 -14.70
C GLU A 979 -1.70 9.28 -14.81
N MET A 980 -2.25 10.06 -13.89
CA MET A 980 -3.67 10.35 -13.77
C MET A 980 -4.20 11.10 -14.98
N GLU A 981 -3.45 12.08 -15.46
CA GLU A 981 -3.78 12.86 -16.65
C GLU A 981 -3.98 11.94 -17.86
N PHE A 982 -3.18 10.87 -17.97
CA PHE A 982 -3.28 9.92 -19.07
C PHE A 982 -4.40 8.88 -18.91
N THR A 983 -4.65 8.37 -17.69
CA THR A 983 -5.52 7.21 -17.46
C THR A 983 -6.96 7.55 -17.09
N GLU A 984 -7.19 8.64 -16.34
CA GLU A 984 -8.47 8.90 -15.67
C GLU A 984 -9.23 10.11 -16.22
N VAL A 985 -8.56 11.00 -16.97
CA VAL A 985 -9.18 12.28 -17.36
C VAL A 985 -9.49 12.39 -18.85
N ASP A 986 -10.75 12.74 -19.16
CA ASP A 986 -11.30 12.92 -20.52
C ASP A 986 -10.51 13.90 -21.40
N GLY A 987 -9.72 14.80 -20.80
CA GLY A 987 -8.85 15.76 -21.48
C GLY A 987 -7.79 15.13 -22.39
N TYR A 988 -7.48 13.85 -22.16
CA TYR A 988 -6.55 13.07 -22.97
C TYR A 988 -7.27 11.96 -23.75
N ALA A 989 -8.59 12.09 -23.97
CA ALA A 989 -9.31 11.22 -24.89
C ALA A 989 -8.74 11.33 -26.32
N ALA A 990 -8.83 10.24 -27.10
CA ALA A 990 -8.25 10.13 -28.45
C ALA A 990 -8.62 11.27 -29.42
N ALA A 991 -9.76 11.96 -29.20
CA ALA A 991 -10.15 13.12 -30.01
C ALA A 991 -9.38 14.40 -29.65
N ALA A 992 -9.05 14.61 -28.38
CA ALA A 992 -8.26 15.74 -27.90
C ALA A 992 -6.78 15.56 -28.30
N LEU A 993 -6.24 14.34 -28.17
CA LEU A 993 -4.88 13.98 -28.56
C LEU A 993 -4.59 14.03 -30.06
N ALA A 994 -5.61 14.21 -30.91
CA ALA A 994 -5.42 14.27 -32.37
C ALA A 994 -4.59 15.47 -32.85
N VAL A 995 -4.36 16.47 -31.99
CA VAL A 995 -3.51 17.64 -32.29
C VAL A 995 -2.03 17.43 -31.95
N VAL A 996 -1.71 16.33 -31.27
CA VAL A 996 -0.36 15.94 -30.89
C VAL A 996 0.21 15.05 -31.99
N THR A 997 1.26 15.51 -32.66
CA THR A 997 1.89 14.80 -33.77
C THR A 997 3.41 14.71 -33.61
N GLY A 998 4.03 13.75 -34.30
CA GLY A 998 5.48 13.61 -34.34
C GLY A 998 6.09 12.87 -33.14
N PHE A 999 5.29 12.37 -32.19
CA PHE A 999 5.82 11.62 -31.05
C PHE A 999 5.82 10.11 -31.29
N GLU A 1000 6.94 9.46 -30.97
CA GLU A 1000 7.10 8.00 -31.02
C GLU A 1000 7.11 7.36 -29.63
N THR A 1001 7.29 8.15 -28.57
CA THR A 1001 7.45 7.67 -27.20
C THR A 1001 6.48 8.36 -26.24
N LEU A 1002 5.74 7.58 -25.45
CA LEU A 1002 4.96 8.08 -24.32
C LEU A 1002 5.76 7.85 -23.03
N ALA A 1003 6.00 8.91 -22.26
CA ALA A 1003 6.55 8.83 -20.92
C ALA A 1003 5.47 9.12 -19.88
N ILE A 1004 5.38 8.28 -18.85
CA ILE A 1004 4.61 8.57 -17.65
C ILE A 1004 5.58 9.09 -16.59
N THR A 1005 5.35 10.32 -16.12
CA THR A 1005 6.26 11.03 -15.20
C THR A 1005 6.17 10.50 -13.76
N ASP A 1006 5.03 9.95 -13.38
CA ASP A 1006 4.78 9.38 -12.05
C ASP A 1006 5.09 7.88 -11.98
N ALA A 1007 5.06 7.32 -10.78
CA ALA A 1007 5.19 5.89 -10.60
C ALA A 1007 3.90 5.20 -11.07
N LEU A 1008 4.04 4.19 -11.95
CA LEU A 1008 2.90 3.50 -12.52
C LEU A 1008 2.08 2.80 -11.42
N GLN A 1009 0.76 2.96 -11.48
CA GLN A 1009 -0.22 2.28 -10.63
C GLN A 1009 -0.75 1.01 -11.30
N SER A 1010 -1.63 0.26 -10.60
CA SER A 1010 -2.28 -0.95 -11.13
C SER A 1010 -3.36 -0.65 -12.18
N THR A 1011 -2.95 -0.09 -13.32
CA THR A 1011 -3.81 0.36 -14.42
C THR A 1011 -3.29 -0.14 -15.77
N THR A 1012 -4.02 0.17 -16.85
CA THR A 1012 -3.59 -0.15 -18.22
C THR A 1012 -3.23 1.11 -18.98
N TYR A 1013 -2.02 1.12 -19.53
CA TYR A 1013 -1.45 2.17 -20.37
C TYR A 1013 -1.47 1.69 -21.82
N ASP A 1014 -2.45 2.16 -22.59
CA ASP A 1014 -2.55 1.88 -24.02
C ASP A 1014 -1.76 2.94 -24.79
N VAL A 1015 -0.58 2.59 -25.32
CA VAL A 1015 0.27 3.56 -26.02
C VAL A 1015 -0.34 4.03 -27.35
N SER A 1016 -1.31 3.29 -27.90
CA SER A 1016 -1.97 3.63 -29.17
C SER A 1016 -3.02 4.73 -29.04
N THR A 1017 -3.28 5.22 -27.82
CA THR A 1017 -4.13 6.40 -27.57
C THR A 1017 -3.57 7.65 -28.25
N ILE A 1018 -2.25 7.72 -28.43
CA ILE A 1018 -1.56 8.77 -29.17
C ILE A 1018 -1.08 8.19 -30.51
N SER A 1019 -1.53 8.79 -31.61
CA SER A 1019 -1.17 8.32 -32.95
C SER A 1019 0.33 8.50 -33.21
N GLY A 1020 1.01 7.41 -33.56
CA GLY A 1020 2.44 7.42 -33.89
C GLY A 1020 3.33 6.90 -32.75
N VAL A 1021 2.82 6.94 -31.51
CA VAL A 1021 3.54 6.41 -30.36
C VAL A 1021 3.63 4.89 -30.44
N THR A 1022 4.86 4.39 -30.34
CA THR A 1022 5.17 2.96 -30.31
C THR A 1022 5.98 2.57 -29.08
N ASN A 1023 6.69 3.50 -28.46
CA ASN A 1023 7.60 3.27 -27.33
C ASN A 1023 6.99 3.79 -26.03
N PHE A 1024 7.54 3.33 -24.90
CA PHE A 1024 7.04 3.70 -23.58
C PHE A 1024 8.17 3.95 -22.58
N VAL A 1025 8.01 4.94 -21.71
CA VAL A 1025 8.94 5.23 -20.61
C VAL A 1025 8.17 5.32 -19.29
N ALA A 1026 8.53 4.50 -18.31
CA ALA A 1026 8.10 4.68 -16.93
C ALA A 1026 9.18 5.47 -16.18
N GLN A 1027 9.00 6.79 -16.04
CA GLN A 1027 10.07 7.64 -15.50
C GLN A 1027 10.38 7.33 -14.04
N GLN A 1028 9.39 6.89 -13.27
CA GLN A 1028 9.54 6.48 -11.87
C GLN A 1028 9.37 4.97 -11.66
N SER A 1029 9.41 4.15 -12.71
CA SER A 1029 9.11 2.71 -12.64
C SER A 1029 7.67 2.45 -12.14
N VAL A 1030 7.38 1.24 -11.67
CA VAL A 1030 6.08 0.84 -11.10
C VAL A 1030 6.11 1.01 -9.58
N ALA A 1031 5.10 1.65 -9.01
CA ALA A 1031 4.98 1.81 -7.56
C ALA A 1031 5.03 0.44 -6.83
N GLY A 1032 5.59 0.41 -5.62
CA GLY A 1032 5.74 -0.83 -4.85
C GLY A 1032 4.39 -1.55 -4.66
N TRP A 1033 4.40 -2.88 -4.84
CA TRP A 1033 3.21 -3.76 -4.79
C TRP A 1033 2.14 -3.53 -5.88
N GLN A 1034 2.33 -2.57 -6.80
CA GLN A 1034 1.42 -2.35 -7.92
C GLN A 1034 1.78 -3.22 -9.13
N HIS A 1035 0.81 -3.45 -10.01
CA HIS A 1035 0.95 -4.22 -11.25
C HIS A 1035 0.44 -3.42 -12.46
N ALA A 1036 1.34 -2.81 -13.23
CA ALA A 1036 1.00 -2.00 -14.39
C ALA A 1036 0.90 -2.85 -15.67
N ASN A 1037 0.01 -2.49 -16.60
CA ASN A 1037 -0.09 -3.15 -17.90
C ASN A 1037 0.16 -2.14 -19.02
N VAL A 1038 1.19 -2.33 -19.84
CA VAL A 1038 1.46 -1.52 -21.04
C VAL A 1038 1.08 -2.34 -22.27
N THR A 1039 0.16 -1.80 -23.07
CA THR A 1039 -0.47 -2.51 -24.18
C THR A 1039 -0.35 -1.74 -25.48
N ASN A 1040 -0.55 -2.45 -26.60
CA ASN A 1040 -0.48 -1.92 -27.96
C ASN A 1040 0.87 -1.29 -28.33
N LEU A 1041 1.96 -1.80 -27.75
CA LEU A 1041 3.32 -1.44 -28.17
C LEU A 1041 3.51 -1.77 -29.66
N GLY A 1042 4.24 -0.93 -30.38
CA GLY A 1042 4.62 -1.17 -31.77
C GLY A 1042 5.55 -2.39 -31.96
N ALA A 1043 5.79 -2.75 -33.22
CA ALA A 1043 6.84 -3.73 -33.51
C ALA A 1043 8.21 -3.16 -33.17
N ASP A 1044 9.09 -3.97 -32.58
CA ASP A 1044 10.45 -3.57 -32.15
C ASP A 1044 10.48 -2.42 -31.13
N SER A 1045 9.39 -2.21 -30.37
CA SER A 1045 9.27 -1.15 -29.38
C SER A 1045 10.34 -1.17 -28.31
N THR A 1046 10.65 0.01 -27.79
CA THR A 1046 11.50 0.19 -26.61
C THR A 1046 10.66 0.61 -25.41
N VAL A 1047 10.84 -0.11 -24.30
CA VAL A 1047 10.27 0.20 -22.99
C VAL A 1047 11.40 0.56 -22.04
N THR A 1048 11.47 1.82 -21.62
CA THR A 1048 12.49 2.29 -20.68
C THR A 1048 11.87 2.42 -19.30
N LEU A 1049 12.55 1.89 -18.29
CA LEU A 1049 12.12 1.97 -16.91
C LEU A 1049 13.23 2.67 -16.10
N THR A 1050 12.95 3.86 -15.57
CA THR A 1050 13.90 4.71 -14.82
C THR A 1050 13.46 4.97 -13.38
N GLY A 1051 14.06 5.98 -12.72
CA GLY A 1051 13.64 6.45 -11.41
C GLY A 1051 14.23 5.68 -10.22
N ASN A 1052 13.75 6.01 -9.03
CA ASN A 1052 14.24 5.41 -7.78
C ASN A 1052 13.53 4.08 -7.49
N ARG A 1053 14.19 2.98 -7.84
CA ARG A 1053 13.66 1.62 -7.68
C ARG A 1053 13.65 1.07 -6.26
N TRP A 1054 14.23 1.76 -5.29
CA TRP A 1054 14.10 1.36 -3.87
C TRP A 1054 12.67 1.44 -3.37
N HIS A 1055 11.91 2.39 -3.90
CA HIS A 1055 10.52 2.64 -3.52
C HIS A 1055 9.54 2.08 -4.56
N ASN A 1056 9.96 2.03 -5.83
CA ASN A 1056 9.12 1.68 -6.97
C ASN A 1056 9.58 0.36 -7.64
N TRP A 1057 9.23 -0.74 -6.98
CA TRP A 1057 9.62 -2.12 -7.31
C TRP A 1057 8.43 -3.03 -7.68
N GLY A 1058 7.31 -2.46 -8.15
CA GLY A 1058 6.15 -3.22 -8.62
C GLY A 1058 6.42 -4.07 -9.87
N SER A 1059 5.37 -4.67 -10.44
CA SER A 1059 5.43 -5.51 -11.65
C SER A 1059 4.84 -4.81 -12.87
N ILE A 1060 5.32 -5.18 -14.06
CA ILE A 1060 4.83 -4.63 -15.34
C ILE A 1060 4.60 -5.73 -16.39
N ASP A 1061 3.42 -5.72 -16.99
CA ASP A 1061 3.09 -6.54 -18.14
C ASP A 1061 3.22 -5.73 -19.44
N LEU A 1062 3.87 -6.30 -20.44
CA LEU A 1062 4.18 -5.66 -21.71
C LEU A 1062 3.60 -6.50 -22.86
N SER A 1063 2.83 -5.88 -23.75
CA SER A 1063 2.25 -6.55 -24.92
C SER A 1063 2.28 -5.66 -26.17
N LEU A 1064 2.60 -6.29 -27.32
CA LEU A 1064 2.55 -5.62 -28.63
C LEU A 1064 1.10 -5.54 -29.14
N ALA A 1065 0.85 -4.60 -30.06
CA ALA A 1065 -0.44 -4.47 -30.73
C ALA A 1065 -0.79 -5.69 -31.60
N ASP A 1066 0.23 -6.28 -32.24
CA ASP A 1066 0.11 -7.48 -33.06
C ASP A 1066 1.02 -8.59 -32.51
N ASP A 1067 0.41 -9.72 -32.15
CA ASP A 1067 1.11 -10.96 -31.78
C ASP A 1067 1.40 -11.79 -33.06
N THR A 1068 2.68 -11.91 -33.40
CA THR A 1068 3.19 -12.66 -34.55
C THR A 1068 4.08 -13.82 -34.10
N ALA A 1069 4.64 -14.58 -35.04
CA ALA A 1069 5.53 -15.70 -34.70
C ALA A 1069 7.01 -15.30 -34.60
N SER A 1070 7.31 -14.00 -34.58
CA SER A 1070 8.66 -13.44 -34.64
C SER A 1070 8.71 -12.04 -34.02
N ASP A 1071 8.19 -11.89 -32.81
CA ASP A 1071 8.10 -10.60 -32.14
C ASP A 1071 9.37 -10.25 -31.36
N THR A 1072 9.73 -8.97 -31.40
CA THR A 1072 10.89 -8.41 -30.69
C THR A 1072 10.44 -7.26 -29.79
N LEU A 1073 10.93 -7.26 -28.55
CA LEU A 1073 10.75 -6.17 -27.60
C LEU A 1073 12.12 -5.74 -27.03
N ASN A 1074 12.34 -4.44 -26.92
CA ASN A 1074 13.53 -3.85 -26.29
C ASN A 1074 13.15 -3.28 -24.92
N VAL A 1075 13.91 -3.59 -23.89
CA VAL A 1075 13.70 -3.08 -22.53
C VAL A 1075 14.98 -2.44 -22.01
N VAL A 1076 14.90 -1.18 -21.61
CA VAL A 1076 16.02 -0.42 -21.03
C VAL A 1076 15.78 -0.27 -19.54
N LEU A 1077 16.72 -0.78 -18.73
CA LEU A 1077 16.75 -0.58 -17.29
C LEU A 1077 17.77 0.53 -17.01
N ASN A 1078 17.29 1.72 -16.67
CA ASN A 1078 18.14 2.88 -16.35
C ASN A 1078 17.71 3.57 -15.04
N PRO A 1079 17.92 2.93 -13.88
CA PRO A 1079 17.60 3.50 -12.58
C PRO A 1079 18.50 4.69 -12.25
N ILE A 1080 17.97 5.60 -11.45
CA ILE A 1080 18.66 6.82 -11.01
C ILE A 1080 19.27 6.58 -9.63
N TYR A 1081 20.50 7.07 -9.42
CA TYR A 1081 21.18 6.94 -8.13
C TYR A 1081 22.08 8.11 -7.76
N TRP A 1082 22.42 8.16 -6.47
CA TRP A 1082 23.32 9.14 -5.89
C TRP A 1082 24.62 8.46 -5.46
N GLY A 1083 25.63 8.50 -6.32
CA GLY A 1083 26.94 7.94 -6.00
C GLY A 1083 27.66 8.76 -4.93
N ASN A 1084 28.29 8.08 -3.96
CA ASN A 1084 29.14 8.69 -2.92
C ASN A 1084 30.63 8.77 -3.33
N ASN A 1085 30.98 8.17 -4.47
CA ASN A 1085 32.32 8.11 -5.08
C ASN A 1085 33.42 7.62 -4.12
N ASP A 1086 33.11 6.68 -3.22
CA ASP A 1086 34.04 6.18 -2.20
C ASP A 1086 34.89 4.97 -2.68
N GLY A 1087 34.59 4.44 -3.88
CA GLY A 1087 35.28 3.32 -4.50
C GLY A 1087 34.94 1.95 -3.92
N VAL A 1088 33.87 1.85 -3.13
CA VAL A 1088 33.19 0.61 -2.76
C VAL A 1088 31.99 0.45 -3.69
N ALA A 1089 31.72 -0.77 -4.15
CA ALA A 1089 30.44 -1.05 -4.81
C ALA A 1089 29.36 -1.04 -3.72
N ASP A 1090 28.65 0.08 -3.55
CA ASP A 1090 27.52 0.15 -2.67
C ASP A 1090 26.24 -0.24 -3.44
N GLU A 1091 25.49 -1.16 -2.82
CA GLU A 1091 24.08 -1.45 -3.05
C GLU A 1091 23.62 -2.28 -4.28
N TRP A 1092 22.63 -3.12 -3.97
CA TRP A 1092 21.94 -4.07 -4.85
C TRP A 1092 20.60 -3.43 -5.18
N TRP A 1093 20.28 -3.19 -6.45
CA TRP A 1093 18.99 -2.58 -6.79
C TRP A 1093 18.00 -3.63 -7.27
N VAL A 1094 16.86 -3.69 -6.60
CA VAL A 1094 15.74 -4.56 -6.95
C VAL A 1094 14.96 -3.87 -8.07
N GLY A 1095 15.02 -4.45 -9.26
CA GLY A 1095 14.23 -4.06 -10.42
C GLY A 1095 12.80 -4.58 -10.36
N ALA A 1096 11.95 -3.98 -11.20
CA ALA A 1096 10.56 -4.37 -11.39
C ALA A 1096 10.49 -5.78 -12.02
N ASP A 1097 9.51 -6.56 -11.59
CA ASP A 1097 9.18 -7.84 -12.23
C ASP A 1097 8.53 -7.58 -13.60
N ILE A 1098 8.95 -8.31 -14.65
CA ILE A 1098 8.49 -8.07 -16.03
C ILE A 1098 7.80 -9.31 -16.58
N THR A 1099 6.62 -9.14 -17.16
CA THR A 1099 5.98 -10.13 -18.04
C THR A 1099 5.87 -9.60 -19.46
N ALA A 1100 6.59 -10.19 -20.41
CA ALA A 1100 6.49 -9.89 -21.83
C ALA A 1100 5.62 -10.95 -22.53
N GLN A 1101 4.39 -10.58 -22.92
CA GLN A 1101 3.41 -11.51 -23.50
C GLN A 1101 3.63 -11.66 -25.00
N GLY A 1102 3.68 -12.91 -25.51
CA GLY A 1102 3.82 -13.21 -26.94
C GLY A 1102 5.20 -12.93 -27.56
N ILE A 1103 6.22 -12.59 -26.76
CA ILE A 1103 7.52 -12.14 -27.29
C ILE A 1103 8.48 -13.32 -27.53
N GLU A 1104 8.98 -13.50 -28.76
CA GLU A 1104 10.04 -14.48 -29.07
C GLU A 1104 11.47 -13.95 -28.84
N THR A 1105 11.72 -12.66 -29.02
CA THR A 1105 13.04 -12.05 -28.85
C THR A 1105 12.96 -10.87 -27.88
N LEU A 1106 13.65 -10.97 -26.74
CA LEU A 1106 13.71 -9.91 -25.74
C LEU A 1106 15.13 -9.36 -25.62
N ASN A 1107 15.29 -8.07 -25.83
CA ASN A 1107 16.57 -7.38 -25.73
C ASN A 1107 16.56 -6.50 -24.48
N PHE A 1108 17.48 -6.74 -23.53
CA PHE A 1108 17.70 -5.86 -22.40
C PHE A 1108 18.93 -4.99 -22.58
N THR A 1109 18.82 -3.72 -22.19
CA THR A 1109 19.95 -2.83 -21.94
C THR A 1109 19.97 -2.49 -20.45
N SER A 1110 20.96 -3.02 -19.73
CA SER A 1110 21.14 -2.78 -18.30
C SER A 1110 22.15 -1.64 -18.09
N THR A 1111 21.69 -0.50 -17.57
CA THR A 1111 22.51 0.69 -17.30
C THR A 1111 22.04 1.40 -16.03
N ALA A 1112 22.61 2.57 -15.70
CA ALA A 1112 22.21 3.41 -14.58
C ALA A 1112 22.65 4.87 -14.76
N THR A 1113 21.89 5.82 -14.20
CA THR A 1113 22.17 7.26 -14.27
C THR A 1113 22.59 7.81 -12.92
N ASN A 1114 23.80 8.36 -12.82
CA ASN A 1114 24.32 9.00 -11.61
C ASN A 1114 23.92 10.48 -11.55
N MET A 1115 23.18 10.89 -10.53
CA MET A 1115 22.77 12.30 -10.33
C MET A 1115 23.88 13.19 -9.78
N THR A 1116 24.92 12.62 -9.15
CA THR A 1116 26.06 13.37 -8.63
C THR A 1116 27.17 13.38 -9.67
N LYS A 1117 27.09 14.26 -10.70
CA LYS A 1117 28.22 14.54 -11.61
C LYS A 1117 29.36 15.25 -10.86
N LEU A 1118 30.03 14.57 -9.93
CA LEU A 1118 31.26 15.06 -9.30
C LEU A 1118 32.42 14.84 -10.29
N THR A 1119 32.95 15.92 -10.86
CA THR A 1119 34.14 15.84 -11.74
C THR A 1119 35.37 15.50 -10.91
N GLY A 1120 35.66 14.21 -10.79
CA GLY A 1120 36.88 13.67 -10.23
C GLY A 1120 36.99 12.22 -10.67
N ALA A 1121 38.07 11.88 -11.39
CA ALA A 1121 38.35 10.51 -11.82
C ALA A 1121 38.56 9.61 -10.58
N GLY A 1122 37.45 9.06 -10.08
CA GLY A 1122 37.34 8.06 -9.03
C GLY A 1122 36.51 6.91 -9.61
N VAL A 1123 37.03 5.69 -9.45
CA VAL A 1123 36.50 4.40 -9.92
C VAL A 1123 34.97 4.31 -10.06
N ASP A 1124 34.50 3.86 -11.24
CA ASP A 1124 33.09 3.54 -11.48
C ASP A 1124 32.56 2.58 -10.41
N GLU A 1125 31.48 2.98 -9.75
CA GLU A 1125 30.71 2.16 -8.83
C GLU A 1125 30.00 1.06 -9.63
N LEU A 1126 30.16 -0.22 -9.24
CA LEU A 1126 29.57 -1.35 -9.97
C LEU A 1126 28.09 -1.51 -9.60
N ILE A 1127 27.20 -1.00 -10.45
CA ILE A 1127 25.75 -1.13 -10.31
C ILE A 1127 25.26 -2.46 -10.89
N VAL A 1128 24.31 -3.11 -10.22
CA VAL A 1128 23.63 -4.33 -10.68
C VAL A 1128 22.12 -4.15 -10.62
N ASN A 1129 21.45 -4.36 -11.76
CA ASN A 1129 20.00 -4.41 -11.87
C ASN A 1129 19.50 -5.84 -11.63
N GLU A 1130 18.74 -6.06 -10.55
CA GLU A 1130 18.13 -7.36 -10.26
C GLU A 1130 16.69 -7.44 -10.74
N MET A 1131 16.21 -8.59 -11.19
CA MET A 1131 14.82 -8.78 -11.61
C MET A 1131 14.36 -10.17 -11.17
N TRP A 1132 13.53 -10.23 -10.12
CA TRP A 1132 13.15 -11.49 -9.45
C TRP A 1132 12.21 -12.35 -10.27
N TRP A 1133 11.56 -11.78 -11.28
CA TRP A 1133 10.70 -12.52 -12.18
C TRP A 1133 10.77 -11.99 -13.62
N LEU A 1134 11.12 -12.88 -14.55
CA LEU A 1134 10.97 -12.67 -15.98
C LEU A 1134 9.95 -13.66 -16.57
N GLY A 1135 8.73 -13.19 -16.80
CA GLY A 1135 7.69 -13.94 -17.51
C GLY A 1135 7.75 -13.68 -19.01
N ALA A 1136 8.03 -14.69 -19.84
CA ALA A 1136 7.91 -14.59 -21.30
C ALA A 1136 7.78 -15.98 -21.92
N ASP A 1137 6.56 -16.52 -21.92
CA ASP A 1137 6.30 -17.93 -22.21
C ASP A 1137 6.74 -18.37 -23.62
N ASP A 1138 6.73 -17.43 -24.57
CA ASP A 1138 7.08 -17.65 -25.96
C ASP A 1138 8.55 -17.34 -26.29
N LEU A 1139 9.34 -16.90 -25.30
CA LEU A 1139 10.73 -16.44 -25.48
C LEU A 1139 11.63 -17.52 -26.07
N ILE A 1140 12.32 -17.19 -27.17
CA ILE A 1140 13.31 -18.03 -27.86
C ILE A 1140 14.72 -17.49 -27.63
N THR A 1141 14.88 -16.16 -27.66
CA THR A 1141 16.16 -15.46 -27.58
C THR A 1141 16.11 -14.32 -26.56
N LEU A 1142 17.06 -14.31 -25.63
CA LEU A 1142 17.29 -13.21 -24.68
C LEU A 1142 18.66 -12.58 -24.96
N ASN A 1143 18.70 -11.30 -25.31
CA ASN A 1143 19.95 -10.55 -25.47
C ASN A 1143 20.11 -9.56 -24.31
N VAL A 1144 21.31 -9.41 -23.77
CA VAL A 1144 21.62 -8.47 -22.68
C VAL A 1144 22.84 -7.63 -23.05
N THR A 1145 22.68 -6.32 -22.96
CA THR A 1145 23.68 -5.29 -23.28
C THR A 1145 23.82 -4.32 -22.11
N GLY A 1146 24.68 -3.31 -22.23
CA GLY A 1146 24.82 -2.21 -21.27
C GLY A 1146 25.99 -2.36 -20.30
N ASP A 1147 26.17 -1.36 -19.46
CA ASP A 1147 27.32 -1.19 -18.57
C ASP A 1147 27.08 -1.63 -17.12
N ALA A 1148 25.82 -1.71 -16.69
CA ALA A 1148 25.44 -2.26 -15.39
C ALA A 1148 25.31 -3.79 -15.43
N GLY A 1149 25.55 -4.43 -14.29
CA GLY A 1149 25.27 -5.85 -14.10
C GLY A 1149 23.77 -6.14 -14.23
N PHE A 1150 23.41 -7.37 -14.58
CA PHE A 1150 22.03 -7.79 -14.72
C PHE A 1150 21.82 -9.16 -14.09
N ASN A 1151 20.95 -9.24 -13.08
CA ASN A 1151 20.53 -10.48 -12.43
C ASN A 1151 19.06 -10.75 -12.78
N ALA A 1152 18.76 -11.93 -13.31
CA ALA A 1152 17.39 -12.25 -13.70
C ALA A 1152 17.01 -13.70 -13.36
N TRP A 1153 15.77 -13.90 -12.92
CA TRP A 1153 15.20 -15.23 -12.63
C TRP A 1153 14.16 -15.60 -13.69
N SER A 1154 14.36 -16.75 -14.35
CA SER A 1154 13.45 -17.26 -15.38
C SER A 1154 12.17 -17.87 -14.80
N ASN A 1155 11.08 -17.77 -15.57
CA ASN A 1155 9.81 -18.43 -15.27
C ASN A 1155 9.79 -19.87 -15.84
N ALA A 1156 9.17 -20.79 -15.09
CA ALA A 1156 8.91 -22.19 -15.48
C ALA A 1156 8.23 -22.36 -16.86
N ALA A 1157 7.46 -21.37 -17.32
CA ALA A 1157 6.72 -21.41 -18.58
C ALA A 1157 7.57 -21.10 -19.82
N GLN A 1158 8.80 -20.58 -19.68
CA GLN A 1158 9.72 -20.20 -20.78
C GLN A 1158 10.39 -21.42 -21.46
N THR A 1159 9.59 -22.40 -21.89
CA THR A 1159 10.05 -23.70 -22.41
C THR A 1159 10.68 -23.63 -23.80
N LYS A 1160 10.55 -22.50 -24.50
CA LYS A 1160 11.08 -22.25 -25.85
C LYS A 1160 12.45 -21.58 -25.88
N LEU A 1161 12.98 -21.15 -24.72
CA LEU A 1161 14.22 -20.40 -24.65
C LEU A 1161 15.40 -21.27 -25.10
N THR A 1162 16.10 -20.83 -26.16
CA THR A 1162 17.25 -21.57 -26.73
C THR A 1162 18.53 -20.76 -26.75
N THR A 1163 18.46 -19.43 -26.63
CA THR A 1163 19.64 -18.55 -26.69
C THR A 1163 19.57 -17.47 -25.62
N VAL A 1164 20.65 -17.32 -24.86
CA VAL A 1164 20.91 -16.17 -23.98
C VAL A 1164 22.26 -15.57 -24.36
N ASP A 1165 22.29 -14.35 -24.89
CA ASP A 1165 23.52 -13.67 -25.30
C ASP A 1165 23.76 -12.39 -24.49
N ALA A 1166 24.76 -12.43 -23.61
CA ALA A 1166 25.25 -11.29 -22.84
C ALA A 1166 26.65 -10.86 -23.26
N SER A 1167 27.06 -11.14 -24.51
CA SER A 1167 28.40 -10.82 -24.99
C SER A 1167 28.71 -9.33 -25.05
N ALA A 1168 27.67 -8.49 -25.10
CA ALA A 1168 27.75 -7.04 -25.15
C ALA A 1168 27.44 -6.35 -23.82
N ASN A 1169 27.18 -7.09 -22.74
CA ASN A 1169 27.02 -6.52 -21.39
C ASN A 1169 28.38 -6.51 -20.67
N THR A 1170 28.84 -5.33 -20.25
CA THR A 1170 30.13 -5.15 -19.57
C THR A 1170 30.06 -5.26 -18.05
N GLY A 1171 28.87 -5.12 -17.44
CA GLY A 1171 28.66 -5.26 -15.99
C GLY A 1171 28.51 -6.71 -15.50
N GLY A 1172 28.27 -7.66 -16.40
CA GLY A 1172 28.06 -9.07 -16.11
C GLY A 1172 26.59 -9.48 -16.10
N LEU A 1173 26.30 -10.72 -16.49
CA LEU A 1173 24.98 -11.34 -16.37
C LEU A 1173 25.02 -12.49 -15.36
N TRP A 1174 24.03 -12.53 -14.47
CA TRP A 1174 23.67 -13.73 -13.71
C TRP A 1174 22.23 -14.12 -14.01
N PHE A 1175 21.99 -15.37 -14.38
CA PHE A 1175 20.68 -15.84 -14.83
C PHE A 1175 20.33 -17.16 -14.15
N ASP A 1176 19.24 -17.17 -13.34
CA ASP A 1176 18.74 -18.38 -12.69
C ASP A 1176 17.73 -19.11 -13.58
N GLY A 1177 18.13 -20.29 -14.04
CA GLY A 1177 17.28 -21.22 -14.76
C GLY A 1177 16.48 -22.13 -13.81
N GLN A 1178 15.44 -21.65 -13.11
CA GLN A 1178 14.74 -22.46 -12.10
C GLN A 1178 14.02 -23.74 -12.63
N GLN A 1179 14.06 -24.05 -13.93
CA GLN A 1179 13.69 -25.37 -14.46
C GLN A 1179 14.77 -26.01 -15.33
N THR A 1180 15.79 -26.56 -14.67
CA THR A 1180 16.87 -27.35 -15.28
C THR A 1180 16.57 -28.86 -15.43
N ASP A 1181 15.33 -29.29 -15.69
CA ASP A 1181 15.06 -30.67 -16.15
C ASP A 1181 14.48 -30.75 -17.58
N ALA A 1182 13.75 -29.72 -18.05
CA ALA A 1182 13.26 -29.65 -19.43
C ALA A 1182 14.30 -29.05 -20.42
N LEU A 1183 14.99 -27.97 -20.03
CA LEU A 1183 15.99 -27.28 -20.87
C LEU A 1183 17.33 -28.02 -20.98
N LYS A 1184 17.67 -28.90 -20.03
CA LYS A 1184 18.86 -29.77 -20.11
C LYS A 1184 18.78 -30.78 -21.27
N GLY A 1185 17.61 -31.00 -21.85
CA GLY A 1185 17.38 -31.92 -22.97
C GLY A 1185 17.54 -31.33 -24.37
N SER A 1186 17.51 -29.99 -24.52
CA SER A 1186 17.42 -29.32 -25.83
C SER A 1186 18.25 -28.03 -25.94
N GLY A 1187 19.59 -28.13 -25.87
CA GLY A 1187 20.47 -27.20 -26.60
C GLY A 1187 20.42 -25.69 -26.28
N LEU A 1188 20.13 -25.28 -25.04
CA LEU A 1188 20.28 -23.87 -24.61
C LEU A 1188 21.75 -23.40 -24.80
N THR A 1189 21.93 -22.30 -25.52
CA THR A 1189 23.24 -21.67 -25.76
C THR A 1189 23.34 -20.38 -24.95
N ILE A 1190 24.37 -20.26 -24.13
CA ILE A 1190 24.65 -19.06 -23.32
C ILE A 1190 26.02 -18.50 -23.75
N THR A 1191 26.07 -17.22 -24.12
CA THR A 1191 27.30 -16.52 -24.56
C THR A 1191 27.56 -15.24 -23.77
N GLY A 1192 28.83 -14.83 -23.66
CA GLY A 1192 29.22 -13.57 -23.03
C GLY A 1192 29.66 -13.64 -21.57
N SER A 1193 29.44 -12.56 -20.81
CA SER A 1193 29.77 -12.42 -19.38
C SER A 1193 28.81 -13.15 -18.44
N ALA A 1194 27.89 -13.94 -19.01
CA ALA A 1194 26.86 -14.68 -18.29
C ALA A 1194 27.44 -15.82 -17.42
N THR A 1195 27.08 -15.81 -16.14
CA THR A 1195 27.34 -16.91 -15.20
C THR A 1195 26.05 -17.67 -14.98
N ALA A 1196 25.94 -18.89 -15.53
CA ALA A 1196 24.78 -19.75 -15.35
C ALA A 1196 24.91 -20.56 -14.03
N SER A 1197 23.86 -20.56 -13.21
CA SER A 1197 23.73 -21.40 -12.00
C SER A 1197 22.89 -22.65 -12.23
#